data_AF-A0A3N0Z2D0-F1
#
_entry.id   AF-A0A3N0Z2D0-F1
#
_cell.length_a   1.000
_cell.length_b   1.000
_cell.length_c   1.000
_cell.angle_alpha   90.00
_cell.angle_beta   90.00
_cell.angle_gamma   90.00
#
_symmetry.space_group_name_H-M   'P 1'
#
loop_
_entity.id
_entity.type
_entity.pdbx_description
1 polymer ?
#
loop_
_entity_poly.entity_id
_entity_poly.type
_entity_poly.pdbx_seq_one_letter_code
_entity_poly.pdbx_strand_id
1 'polypeptide(L)'
;MGCGDAVEAKSAAYFGPGWGQVFMSGVTCFGTEPTLSICGSKKVGEFNCDHTKDAGVTCQSLVRLVNGSHFCSGRVEVLHEGQWGTVCDDGWDLSDASVVCKEMGCGEVFEHRSGGYFGQGSGPVWLSDVLCDNTESTLRHCSLKEWGQNSCGHEKDAGVACRRKIKFESGINACSGRVEIFYYQWGNVQWGTVSDNGWDLSDAAVVCRDMGCGDAVEAKSASYFGPSWGPVWLDDVNCTGNEATLGASLIKLVNGTNTCSGRVEVFYDGRWGTVCDDGWDSTRAAVVCKELGCGDVIEAKSAAYFGQGSGPVWLSGLQCATDSTLRNCNSQGWGQNSCGHEKDAGVTCQPQIRLANGNTSCSGRVEVFYNGQWGTVSDDGWDLSDAAVACREMGCGDAVEAKNAAYFGPGAGKIFMGSVNCVGNEATLSVCESRKFEMYDHSKDAGVICDSPVRLISGSNSCSGRVEVHYNGIWGTVCDNGWDLSDAAVVCREVGCGDVIEPKNAAYFGQGSGPAWLSDLQCSNTASSLRDCKSSGWGKGGCGHEKDAGVICQDKVRLVNSTSSCSGRVEVLQNRQWGTVCDDGWDASDAAVVCRQMGCGAVLEVKSAAYYGKGSGTVWMSNVNCFGNESTLMKCSYNRSPTSCGHEKDAGVICGYIKVLLKIEVKAELGVNPNDAGIMNKLSEEVRAVGRVTLNCILHCCHLLAAHAPVRLVDGDNICSGRVEVLLDGQWGTVCDDGWDLSDAAVVCRELGCGDAVEAKYAAYFGLGTGPILMNYVHCVGNEPTLIQCGFDRWKLNSLWHQEDAGVICSEFTSTDGGPVEGSYSGVKVLLRIEVKTDPKINTNDPETMSKLSEEGRAVEEQ
;
A
#
# COMPACT_ATOMS: atom_id res chain seq x y z
N MET A 1 22.74 -0.44 20.14
CA MET A 1 23.35 -1.78 20.20
C MET A 1 22.55 -2.77 21.06
N GLY A 2 21.44 -2.38 21.70
CA GLY A 2 20.54 -3.33 22.38
C GLY A 2 21.14 -4.06 23.59
N CYS A 3 22.25 -3.59 24.13
CA CYS A 3 23.03 -4.28 25.17
C CYS A 3 22.79 -3.73 26.60
N GLY A 4 21.79 -2.85 26.78
CA GLY A 4 21.54 -2.15 28.04
C GLY A 4 22.52 -1.01 28.33
N ASP A 5 22.51 -0.52 29.58
CA ASP A 5 23.36 0.59 30.03
C ASP A 5 24.83 0.16 30.19
N ALA A 6 25.74 1.08 29.91
CA ALA A 6 27.18 0.87 30.09
C ALA A 6 27.51 0.77 31.58
N VAL A 7 28.01 -0.39 32.01
CA VAL A 7 28.38 -0.65 33.41
C VAL A 7 29.87 -0.46 33.62
N GLU A 8 30.68 -0.72 32.60
CA GLU A 8 32.13 -0.57 32.70
C GLU A 8 32.76 -0.08 31.40
N ALA A 9 33.63 0.92 31.50
CA ALA A 9 34.50 1.34 30.41
C ALA A 9 35.84 0.57 30.51
N LYS A 10 36.16 -0.21 29.48
CA LYS A 10 37.42 -0.94 29.37
C LYS A 10 38.39 -0.17 28.49
N SER A 11 39.66 -0.15 28.88
CA SER A 11 40.73 0.52 28.14
C SER A 11 41.86 -0.45 27.83
N ALA A 12 42.87 0.02 27.09
CA ALA A 12 44.08 -0.73 26.77
C ALA A 12 43.82 -2.03 25.98
N ALA A 13 42.91 -1.98 25.00
CA ALA A 13 42.59 -3.11 24.13
C ALA A 13 42.22 -4.38 24.91
N TYR A 14 41.41 -4.22 25.96
CA TYR A 14 40.98 -5.30 26.85
C TYR A 14 40.37 -6.51 26.10
N PHE A 15 39.66 -6.27 25.00
CA PHE A 15 39.04 -7.30 24.16
C PHE A 15 39.92 -7.71 22.96
N GLY A 16 41.20 -7.32 22.97
CA GLY A 16 42.13 -7.49 21.87
C GLY A 16 42.29 -6.22 21.02
N PRO A 17 43.45 -6.03 20.39
CA PRO A 17 43.71 -4.90 19.50
C PRO A 17 42.97 -5.08 18.16
N GLY A 18 42.41 -3.99 17.64
CA GLY A 18 41.81 -3.94 16.32
C GLY A 18 42.83 -3.98 15.18
N TRP A 19 42.30 -4.04 13.95
CA TRP A 19 43.09 -4.05 12.72
C TRP A 19 42.52 -2.99 11.77
N GLY A 20 43.21 -1.88 11.55
CA GLY A 20 42.77 -0.84 10.63
C GLY A 20 43.28 0.56 10.97
N GLN A 21 42.58 1.58 10.48
CA GLN A 21 42.88 2.97 10.83
C GLN A 21 42.07 3.35 12.08
N VAL A 22 42.71 3.99 13.06
CA VAL A 22 42.02 4.57 14.22
C VAL A 22 41.31 5.85 13.74
N PHE A 23 40.01 5.98 13.99
CA PHE A 23 39.18 7.08 13.46
C PHE A 23 38.94 8.23 14.46
N MET A 24 39.04 7.97 15.77
CA MET A 24 38.78 8.97 16.82
C MET A 24 39.77 8.82 17.97
N SER A 25 40.18 9.93 18.57
CA SER A 25 41.04 9.97 19.76
C SER A 25 40.63 11.11 20.69
N GLY A 26 40.86 10.93 21.99
CA GLY A 26 40.53 11.91 23.02
C GLY A 26 39.05 12.20 23.13
N VAL A 27 38.20 11.18 22.97
CA VAL A 27 36.75 11.30 23.04
C VAL A 27 36.32 11.63 24.47
N THR A 28 35.52 12.68 24.61
CA THR A 28 34.88 13.13 25.85
C THR A 28 33.39 13.32 25.61
N CYS A 29 32.58 12.52 26.30
CA CYS A 29 31.11 12.56 26.24
C CYS A 29 30.54 12.88 27.63
N PHE A 30 29.31 13.39 27.67
CA PHE A 30 28.50 13.55 28.88
C PHE A 30 27.69 12.29 29.22
N GLY A 31 27.54 11.36 28.27
CA GLY A 31 26.85 10.08 28.44
C GLY A 31 25.36 10.10 28.07
N THR A 32 24.84 11.24 27.61
CA THR A 32 23.45 11.41 27.16
C THR A 32 23.34 11.63 25.65
N GLU A 33 24.46 11.67 24.94
CA GLU A 33 24.49 11.91 23.50
C GLU A 33 23.97 10.69 22.71
N PRO A 34 23.17 10.88 21.66
CA PRO A 34 22.60 9.77 20.90
C PRO A 34 23.63 9.05 20.01
N THR A 35 24.76 9.70 19.69
CA THR A 35 25.85 9.10 18.91
C THR A 35 27.22 9.62 19.34
N LEU A 36 28.26 8.79 19.15
CA LEU A 36 29.65 9.09 19.48
C LEU A 36 30.25 10.25 18.67
N SER A 37 29.69 10.59 17.51
CA SER A 37 30.14 11.70 16.66
C SER A 37 29.81 13.08 17.23
N ILE A 38 28.90 13.17 18.20
CA ILE A 38 28.50 14.41 18.86
C ILE A 38 29.42 14.72 20.06
N CYS A 39 30.13 13.71 20.57
CA CYS A 39 31.08 13.90 21.64
C CYS A 39 32.27 14.78 21.22
N GLY A 40 32.81 15.52 22.17
CA GLY A 40 34.06 16.25 21.96
C GLY A 40 35.18 15.27 21.63
N SER A 41 35.86 15.45 20.51
CA SER A 41 37.01 14.64 20.10
C SER A 41 38.07 15.50 19.43
N LYS A 42 39.31 15.00 19.35
CA LYS A 42 40.33 15.64 18.52
C LYS A 42 39.95 15.46 17.04
N LYS A 43 40.30 16.44 16.19
CA LYS A 43 40.01 16.39 14.74
C LYS A 43 40.43 15.05 14.13
N VAL A 44 39.59 14.52 13.24
CA VAL A 44 39.87 13.32 12.44
C VAL A 44 41.23 13.48 11.75
N GLY A 45 42.19 12.61 12.08
CA GLY A 45 43.56 12.63 11.54
C GLY A 45 44.67 12.91 12.57
N GLU A 46 44.35 13.40 13.77
CA GLU A 46 45.33 13.59 14.86
C GLU A 46 45.21 12.49 15.93
N PHE A 47 45.82 11.34 15.66
CA PHE A 47 45.77 10.18 16.56
C PHE A 47 47.07 10.02 17.36
N ASN A 48 46.99 10.00 18.69
CA ASN A 48 48.10 9.65 19.59
C ASN A 48 47.89 8.27 20.27
N CYS A 49 46.97 7.48 19.72
CA CYS A 49 46.61 6.13 20.16
C CYS A 49 46.90 5.15 19.03
N ASP A 50 47.53 4.03 19.37
CA ASP A 50 47.61 2.85 18.52
C ASP A 50 46.55 1.82 18.99
N HIS A 51 46.47 0.68 18.31
CA HIS A 51 45.54 -0.39 18.69
C HIS A 51 45.81 -1.01 20.06
N THR A 52 46.91 -0.66 20.76
CA THR A 52 47.11 -1.06 22.17
C THR A 52 46.21 -0.28 23.12
N LYS A 53 45.55 0.78 22.64
CA LYS A 53 44.68 1.67 23.43
C LYS A 53 43.23 1.67 22.97
N ASP A 54 42.81 0.64 22.24
CA ASP A 54 41.43 0.52 21.80
C ASP A 54 40.47 0.50 23.01
N ALA A 55 39.39 1.27 22.89
CA ALA A 55 38.38 1.41 23.92
C ALA A 55 37.35 0.29 23.81
N GLY A 56 36.94 -0.27 24.94
CA GLY A 56 35.89 -1.28 25.04
C GLY A 56 34.83 -0.87 26.06
N VAL A 57 33.67 -1.49 25.99
CA VAL A 57 32.57 -1.25 26.93
C VAL A 57 31.93 -2.58 27.32
N THR A 58 31.51 -2.70 28.58
CA THR A 58 30.65 -3.78 29.05
C THR A 58 29.31 -3.17 29.44
N CYS A 59 28.24 -3.65 28.80
CA CYS A 59 26.88 -3.24 29.08
C CYS A 59 26.13 -4.40 29.77
N GLN A 60 25.15 -4.08 30.62
CA GLN A 60 24.32 -5.08 31.31
C GLN A 60 22.85 -4.77 31.10
N SER A 61 22.06 -5.80 30.77
CA SER A 61 20.60 -5.69 30.74
C SER A 61 20.06 -5.43 32.15
N LEU A 62 19.21 -4.40 32.27
CA LEU A 62 18.52 -4.05 33.50
C LEU A 62 17.20 -4.82 33.66
N VAL A 63 16.87 -5.70 32.71
CA VAL A 63 15.70 -6.58 32.68
C VAL A 63 16.16 -8.04 32.60
N ARG A 64 15.46 -8.94 33.29
CA ARG A 64 15.67 -10.39 33.19
C ARG A 64 14.34 -11.14 33.22
N LEU A 65 14.35 -12.34 32.65
CA LEU A 65 13.22 -13.27 32.68
C LEU A 65 13.52 -14.44 33.60
N VAL A 66 12.64 -14.69 34.57
CA VAL A 66 12.84 -15.70 35.63
C VAL A 66 11.72 -16.74 35.60
N ASN A 67 12.06 -18.01 35.86
CA ASN A 67 11.12 -19.14 35.92
C ASN A 67 10.31 -19.40 34.63
N GLY A 68 10.81 -18.98 33.47
CA GLY A 68 10.29 -19.48 32.19
C GLY A 68 10.94 -20.79 31.77
N SER A 69 10.44 -21.35 30.68
CA SER A 69 10.98 -22.56 30.05
C SER A 69 12.34 -22.33 29.40
N HIS A 70 12.72 -21.09 29.12
CA HIS A 70 13.98 -20.69 28.48
C HIS A 70 14.27 -19.21 28.75
N PHE A 71 15.47 -18.70 28.40
CA PHE A 71 15.86 -17.31 28.70
C PHE A 71 14.98 -16.22 28.02
N CYS A 72 14.23 -16.59 26.97
CA CYS A 72 13.23 -15.75 26.30
C CYS A 72 11.80 -15.91 26.82
N SER A 73 11.61 -16.54 27.98
CA SER A 73 10.32 -16.59 28.65
C SER A 73 10.51 -16.50 30.16
N GLY A 74 9.51 -15.98 30.85
CA GLY A 74 9.52 -15.93 32.30
C GLY A 74 8.83 -14.69 32.87
N ARG A 75 8.79 -14.63 34.19
CA ARG A 75 8.41 -13.45 34.96
C ARG A 75 9.40 -12.33 34.68
N VAL A 76 8.90 -11.13 34.42
CA VAL A 76 9.71 -9.95 34.13
C VAL A 76 10.19 -9.36 35.45
N GLU A 77 11.51 -9.25 35.59
CA GLU A 77 12.15 -8.59 36.72
C GLU A 77 13.08 -7.49 36.24
N VAL A 78 13.05 -6.35 36.94
CA VAL A 78 13.84 -5.16 36.63
C VAL A 78 14.77 -4.82 37.80
N LEU A 79 16.01 -4.42 37.49
CA LEU A 79 17.00 -4.03 38.48
C LEU A 79 16.89 -2.53 38.75
N HIS A 80 16.56 -2.12 39.97
CA HIS A 80 16.48 -0.71 40.39
C HIS A 80 17.14 -0.52 41.76
N GLU A 81 17.92 0.55 41.94
CA GLU A 81 18.70 0.83 43.18
C GLU A 81 19.53 -0.37 43.70
N GLY A 82 20.04 -1.20 42.78
CA GLY A 82 20.83 -2.39 43.13
C GLY A 82 20.01 -3.59 43.63
N GLN A 83 18.67 -3.52 43.57
CA GLN A 83 17.77 -4.62 43.95
C GLN A 83 16.86 -5.02 42.77
N TRP A 84 16.75 -6.33 42.54
CA TRP A 84 15.78 -6.88 41.58
C TRP A 84 14.37 -6.81 42.17
N GLY A 85 13.42 -6.35 41.37
CA GLY A 85 12.00 -6.36 41.71
C GLY A 85 11.16 -6.70 40.49
N THR A 86 9.88 -7.02 40.70
CA THR A 86 8.98 -7.50 39.66
C THR A 86 8.21 -6.36 38.99
N VAL A 87 7.54 -6.68 37.88
CA VAL A 87 6.63 -5.77 37.17
C VAL A 87 5.19 -6.23 37.41
N CYS A 88 4.27 -5.30 37.67
CA CYS A 88 2.85 -5.60 37.84
C CYS A 88 2.15 -5.77 36.50
N ASP A 89 1.17 -6.67 36.43
CA ASP A 89 0.34 -6.94 35.26
C ASP A 89 -0.80 -5.93 35.04
N ASP A 90 -0.99 -4.97 35.95
CA ASP A 90 -1.96 -3.88 35.79
C ASP A 90 -1.51 -2.98 34.63
N GLY A 91 -2.28 -3.00 33.54
CA GLY A 91 -1.96 -2.31 32.29
C GLY A 91 -0.99 -3.06 31.37
N TRP A 92 -0.50 -4.24 31.78
CA TRP A 92 0.50 -5.01 31.03
C TRP A 92 -0.09 -5.65 29.79
N ASP A 93 0.40 -5.24 28.62
CA ASP A 93 -0.09 -5.71 27.33
C ASP A 93 1.02 -6.27 26.41
N LEU A 94 0.68 -6.53 25.15
CA LEU A 94 1.63 -7.05 24.17
C LEU A 94 2.69 -6.04 23.75
N SER A 95 2.42 -4.73 23.81
CA SER A 95 3.39 -3.69 23.50
C SER A 95 4.47 -3.64 24.59
N ASP A 96 4.08 -3.76 25.86
CA ASP A 96 5.04 -3.82 26.96
C ASP A 96 5.91 -5.09 26.87
N ALA A 97 5.27 -6.23 26.63
CA ALA A 97 5.95 -7.51 26.45
C ALA A 97 6.85 -7.52 25.20
N SER A 98 6.46 -6.82 24.14
CA SER A 98 7.26 -6.62 22.92
C SER A 98 8.55 -5.85 23.22
N VAL A 99 8.48 -4.77 24.00
CA VAL A 99 9.67 -4.04 24.45
C VAL A 99 10.59 -4.93 25.28
N VAL A 100 10.06 -5.81 26.15
CA VAL A 100 10.89 -6.80 26.86
C VAL A 100 11.57 -7.77 25.90
N CYS A 101 10.83 -8.35 24.95
CA CYS A 101 11.41 -9.29 23.98
C CYS A 101 12.48 -8.64 23.10
N LYS A 102 12.27 -7.38 22.73
CA LYS A 102 13.23 -6.53 22.00
C LYS A 102 14.46 -6.22 22.85
N GLU A 103 14.29 -5.80 24.10
CA GLU A 103 15.37 -5.50 25.05
C GLU A 103 16.22 -6.73 25.37
N MET A 104 15.58 -7.90 25.51
CA MET A 104 16.25 -9.19 25.75
C MET A 104 16.88 -9.80 24.49
N GLY A 105 16.68 -9.21 23.31
CA GLY A 105 17.17 -9.75 22.03
C GLY A 105 16.51 -11.08 21.63
N CYS A 106 15.29 -11.31 22.10
CA CYS A 106 14.56 -12.58 22.01
C CYS A 106 13.59 -12.67 20.82
N GLY A 107 13.63 -11.69 19.92
CA GLY A 107 12.75 -11.64 18.75
C GLY A 107 11.35 -11.14 19.10
N GLU A 108 10.34 -11.64 18.40
CA GLU A 108 8.96 -11.20 18.56
C GLU A 108 8.33 -11.68 19.85
N VAL A 109 7.38 -10.92 20.40
CA VAL A 109 6.54 -11.38 21.51
C VAL A 109 5.58 -12.48 21.02
N PHE A 110 5.54 -13.60 21.75
CA PHE A 110 4.55 -14.66 21.53
C PHE A 110 3.30 -14.38 22.34
N GLU A 111 3.47 -14.18 23.66
CA GLU A 111 2.39 -13.90 24.58
C GLU A 111 2.89 -13.04 25.76
N HIS A 112 2.05 -12.10 26.21
CA HIS A 112 2.15 -11.50 27.54
C HIS A 112 1.43 -12.41 28.54
N ARG A 113 1.95 -12.53 29.75
CA ARG A 113 1.40 -13.38 30.81
C ARG A 113 1.12 -12.54 32.05
N SER A 114 -0.02 -12.77 32.66
CA SER A 114 -0.50 -12.07 33.86
C SER A 114 -0.72 -13.07 34.99
N GLY A 115 -1.07 -12.59 36.18
CA GLY A 115 -1.49 -13.42 37.30
C GLY A 115 -0.37 -14.25 37.94
N GLY A 116 0.89 -13.82 37.83
CA GLY A 116 2.03 -14.57 38.36
C GLY A 116 2.22 -15.94 37.69
N TYR A 117 1.89 -16.05 36.40
CA TYR A 117 1.93 -17.29 35.61
C TYR A 117 3.24 -18.09 35.74
N PHE A 118 4.38 -17.40 35.70
CA PHE A 118 5.72 -18.01 35.86
C PHE A 118 6.14 -18.16 37.33
N GLY A 119 5.15 -18.21 38.23
CA GLY A 119 5.33 -18.16 39.67
C GLY A 119 5.50 -16.73 40.18
N GLN A 120 5.12 -16.54 41.44
CA GLN A 120 5.25 -15.28 42.17
C GLN A 120 6.73 -14.99 42.46
N GLY A 121 7.13 -13.75 42.25
CA GLY A 121 8.45 -13.24 42.57
C GLY A 121 8.60 -12.92 44.06
N SER A 122 9.67 -12.20 44.37
CA SER A 122 10.01 -11.81 45.73
C SER A 122 10.69 -10.45 45.74
N GLY A 123 10.39 -9.64 46.75
CA GLY A 123 10.98 -8.31 46.90
C GLY A 123 9.99 -7.20 46.50
N PRO A 124 10.47 -6.01 46.13
CA PRO A 124 9.58 -4.93 45.69
C PRO A 124 8.98 -5.22 44.31
N VAL A 125 7.73 -4.79 44.09
CA VAL A 125 7.17 -4.61 42.76
C VAL A 125 7.58 -3.21 42.32
N TRP A 126 8.46 -3.10 41.32
CA TRP A 126 9.06 -1.81 40.95
C TRP A 126 8.22 -1.01 39.97
N LEU A 127 7.56 -1.67 39.03
CA LEU A 127 6.83 -1.04 37.94
C LEU A 127 5.38 -1.50 37.94
N SER A 128 4.46 -0.59 37.61
CA SER A 128 3.05 -0.86 37.31
C SER A 128 2.55 0.14 36.28
N ASP A 129 1.43 -0.16 35.63
CA ASP A 129 0.82 0.67 34.59
C ASP A 129 1.87 1.04 33.52
N VAL A 130 2.60 0.02 33.08
CA VAL A 130 3.56 0.15 31.98
C VAL A 130 2.74 0.38 30.71
N LEU A 131 3.06 1.45 29.98
CA LEU A 131 2.39 1.81 28.73
C LEU A 131 3.46 2.12 27.70
N CYS A 132 3.91 1.10 26.99
CA CYS A 132 4.84 1.22 25.86
C CYS A 132 4.08 1.48 24.55
N ASP A 133 4.66 2.29 23.66
CA ASP A 133 4.12 2.55 22.31
C ASP A 133 4.88 1.81 21.18
N ASN A 134 5.78 0.90 21.56
CA ASN A 134 6.68 0.10 20.72
C ASN A 134 7.81 0.90 20.04
N THR A 135 7.90 2.22 20.24
CA THR A 135 9.06 3.00 19.79
C THR A 135 10.25 2.83 20.73
N GLU A 136 10.00 2.41 21.97
CA GLU A 136 11.00 2.29 23.01
C GLU A 136 11.95 1.10 22.77
N SER A 137 13.18 1.25 23.25
CA SER A 137 14.20 0.21 23.20
C SER A 137 14.38 -0.56 24.51
N THR A 138 13.83 -0.03 25.61
CA THR A 138 13.91 -0.63 26.96
C THR A 138 12.64 -0.32 27.73
N LEU A 139 12.28 -1.20 28.67
CA LEU A 139 11.04 -1.07 29.47
C LEU A 139 11.03 0.21 30.33
N ARG A 140 12.21 0.74 30.67
CA ARG A 140 12.37 1.95 31.48
C ARG A 140 12.01 3.24 30.73
N HIS A 141 11.96 3.20 29.41
CA HIS A 141 11.63 4.35 28.56
C HIS A 141 10.15 4.43 28.21
N CYS A 142 9.36 3.41 28.58
CA CYS A 142 7.93 3.46 28.45
C CYS A 142 7.32 4.47 29.42
N SER A 143 6.06 4.83 29.20
CA SER A 143 5.33 5.62 30.18
C SER A 143 5.04 4.75 31.41
N LEU A 144 5.49 5.19 32.59
CA LEU A 144 5.46 4.43 33.85
C LEU A 144 4.92 5.30 34.98
N LYS A 145 4.29 4.69 36.00
CA LYS A 145 4.13 5.32 37.32
C LYS A 145 5.48 5.45 38.04
N GLU A 146 5.53 6.30 39.07
CA GLU A 146 6.72 6.41 39.92
C GLU A 146 7.14 5.05 40.47
N TRP A 147 8.44 4.78 40.47
CA TRP A 147 9.02 3.50 40.88
C TRP A 147 8.59 3.11 42.30
N GLY A 148 8.09 1.88 42.45
CA GLY A 148 7.63 1.35 43.73
C GLY A 148 6.29 1.89 44.23
N GLN A 149 5.63 2.79 43.48
CA GLN A 149 4.27 3.25 43.79
C GLN A 149 3.22 2.40 43.08
N ASN A 150 2.84 1.28 43.70
CA ASN A 150 1.76 0.42 43.24
C ASN A 150 1.04 -0.26 44.41
N SER A 151 -0.14 -0.81 44.15
CA SER A 151 -0.91 -1.62 45.10
C SER A 151 -0.88 -3.12 44.75
N CYS A 152 0.10 -3.55 43.95
CA CYS A 152 0.16 -4.91 43.42
C CYS A 152 0.87 -5.85 44.40
N GLY A 153 0.32 -7.05 44.60
CA GLY A 153 1.04 -8.18 45.16
C GLY A 153 1.68 -9.04 44.07
N HIS A 154 2.51 -10.01 44.44
CA HIS A 154 3.20 -10.88 43.48
C HIS A 154 2.28 -11.85 42.74
N GLU A 155 1.02 -12.02 43.18
CA GLU A 155 -0.01 -12.69 42.40
C GLU A 155 -0.34 -11.96 41.08
N LYS A 156 0.12 -10.72 40.94
CA LYS A 156 0.00 -9.88 39.74
C LYS A 156 1.33 -9.70 39.00
N ASP A 157 2.33 -10.53 39.25
CA ASP A 157 3.60 -10.38 38.54
C ASP A 157 3.42 -10.68 37.05
N ALA A 158 3.83 -9.70 36.23
CA ALA A 158 3.84 -9.76 34.79
C ALA A 158 4.93 -10.72 34.28
N GLY A 159 4.60 -11.38 33.18
CA GLY A 159 5.46 -12.32 32.49
C GLY A 159 5.41 -12.12 30.99
N VAL A 160 6.39 -12.71 30.31
CA VAL A 160 6.47 -12.70 28.85
C VAL A 160 6.95 -14.04 28.35
N ALA A 161 6.50 -14.41 27.15
CA ALA A 161 7.12 -15.42 26.31
C ALA A 161 7.36 -14.81 24.92
N CYS A 162 8.58 -14.92 24.41
CA CYS A 162 8.94 -14.48 23.06
C CYS A 162 8.91 -15.68 22.08
N ARG A 163 8.57 -15.44 20.82
CA ARG A 163 8.49 -16.48 19.77
C ARG A 163 9.88 -17.00 19.44
N ARG A 164 10.08 -18.29 19.71
CA ARG A 164 11.13 -19.10 19.07
C ARG A 164 10.55 -20.34 18.43
N LYS A 165 11.04 -20.64 17.22
CA LYS A 165 10.67 -21.85 16.46
C LYS A 165 11.42 -23.10 16.93
N ILE A 166 12.37 -22.98 17.86
CA ILE A 166 13.27 -24.05 18.28
C ILE A 166 13.41 -24.05 19.81
N LYS A 167 13.48 -25.23 20.41
CA LYS A 167 13.85 -25.42 21.81
C LYS A 167 14.84 -26.57 21.97
N PHE A 168 15.56 -26.56 23.10
CA PHE A 168 16.28 -27.72 23.59
C PHE A 168 15.43 -28.46 24.63
N GLU A 169 15.26 -29.76 24.47
CA GLU A 169 14.49 -30.62 25.37
C GLU A 169 15.41 -31.66 26.02
N SER A 170 15.14 -32.02 27.28
CA SER A 170 15.91 -33.04 28.02
C SER A 170 17.43 -32.75 28.13
N GLY A 171 17.79 -31.46 28.10
CA GLY A 171 19.14 -30.94 28.22
C GLY A 171 19.73 -30.94 29.63
N ILE A 172 21.05 -30.76 29.72
CA ILE A 172 21.74 -30.58 31.01
C ILE A 172 21.66 -29.12 31.47
N ASN A 173 21.51 -28.18 30.54
CA ASN A 173 21.34 -26.75 30.77
C ASN A 173 20.57 -26.09 29.61
N ALA A 174 20.35 -24.77 29.68
CA ALA A 174 19.58 -24.01 28.68
C ALA A 174 20.19 -23.99 27.25
N CYS A 175 21.44 -24.46 27.08
CA CYS A 175 22.18 -24.46 25.82
C CYS A 175 22.61 -25.86 25.37
N SER A 176 21.97 -26.89 25.91
CA SER A 176 22.19 -28.29 25.51
C SER A 176 20.87 -29.03 25.54
N GLY A 177 20.71 -30.04 24.68
CA GLY A 177 19.51 -30.87 24.67
C GLY A 177 19.17 -31.37 23.28
N ARG A 178 18.09 -32.15 23.19
CA ARG A 178 17.50 -32.56 21.91
C ARG A 178 16.84 -31.34 21.26
N VAL A 179 17.13 -31.10 19.99
CA VAL A 179 16.52 -30.02 19.22
C VAL A 179 15.09 -30.41 18.84
N GLU A 180 14.13 -29.60 19.28
CA GLU A 180 12.72 -29.73 18.88
C GLU A 180 12.26 -28.44 18.22
N ILE A 181 11.54 -28.59 17.12
CA ILE A 181 11.03 -27.49 16.31
C ILE A 181 9.52 -27.37 16.51
N PHE A 182 9.08 -26.13 16.63
CA PHE A 182 7.69 -25.75 16.77
C PHE A 182 7.03 -25.74 15.40
N TYR A 183 5.99 -26.54 15.22
CA TYR A 183 5.21 -26.56 13.99
C TYR A 183 3.73 -26.29 14.30
N TYR A 184 3.17 -25.28 13.62
CA TYR A 184 1.76 -24.91 13.77
C TYR A 184 1.01 -25.32 12.51
N GLN A 185 0.08 -26.25 12.65
CA GLN A 185 -0.85 -26.62 11.58
C GLN A 185 -2.26 -26.75 12.13
N TRP A 186 -3.19 -26.00 11.53
CA TRP A 186 -4.64 -26.16 11.71
C TRP A 186 -5.10 -26.13 13.18
N GLY A 187 -4.53 -25.23 14.00
CA GLY A 187 -4.94 -25.05 15.39
C GLY A 187 -4.40 -26.10 16.37
N ASN A 188 -3.58 -27.04 15.92
CA ASN A 188 -2.88 -27.99 16.79
C ASN A 188 -1.41 -27.59 16.95
N VAL A 189 -1.02 -27.38 18.21
CA VAL A 189 0.35 -27.08 18.60
C VAL A 189 1.11 -28.39 18.80
N GLN A 190 2.12 -28.67 17.98
CA GLN A 190 2.99 -29.82 18.18
C GLN A 190 4.47 -29.48 18.03
N TRP A 191 5.25 -30.01 18.97
CA TRP A 191 6.70 -30.08 18.86
C TRP A 191 7.08 -31.38 18.16
N GLY A 192 8.05 -31.31 17.26
CA GLY A 192 8.65 -32.51 16.70
C GLY A 192 10.15 -32.36 16.54
N THR A 193 10.80 -33.49 16.31
CA THR A 193 12.26 -33.60 16.40
C THR A 193 12.94 -33.32 15.08
N VAL A 194 14.21 -32.93 15.18
CA VAL A 194 15.12 -32.90 14.05
C VAL A 194 15.85 -34.24 13.96
N SER A 195 15.91 -34.80 12.76
CA SER A 195 16.67 -36.01 12.46
C SER A 195 18.17 -35.77 12.66
N ASP A 196 18.88 -36.79 13.11
CA ASP A 196 20.34 -36.76 13.22
C ASP A 196 21.06 -37.23 11.95
N ASN A 197 20.32 -37.53 10.88
CA ASN A 197 20.89 -37.80 9.56
C ASN A 197 21.65 -36.58 9.05
N GLY A 198 22.98 -36.67 8.95
CA GLY A 198 23.83 -35.57 8.51
C GLY A 198 24.20 -34.55 9.58
N TRP A 199 23.66 -34.70 10.81
CA TRP A 199 23.82 -33.73 11.89
C TRP A 199 25.28 -33.56 12.35
N ASP A 200 25.85 -32.40 12.05
CA ASP A 200 27.24 -32.07 12.34
C ASP A 200 27.41 -30.79 13.20
N LEU A 201 28.66 -30.37 13.38
CA LEU A 201 28.98 -29.20 14.21
C LEU A 201 28.48 -27.88 13.58
N SER A 202 28.37 -27.82 12.26
CA SER A 202 27.86 -26.68 11.52
C SER A 202 26.36 -26.54 11.74
N ASP A 203 25.62 -27.64 11.72
CA ASP A 203 24.18 -27.68 12.07
C ASP A 203 23.95 -27.22 13.51
N ALA A 204 24.72 -27.80 14.43
CA ALA A 204 24.66 -27.44 15.84
C ALA A 204 25.02 -25.96 16.06
N ALA A 205 25.97 -25.41 15.31
CA ALA A 205 26.38 -24.01 15.41
C ALA A 205 25.26 -23.05 15.01
N VAL A 206 24.48 -23.38 13.99
CA VAL A 206 23.28 -22.62 13.62
C VAL A 206 22.25 -22.67 14.75
N VAL A 207 22.04 -23.82 15.38
CA VAL A 207 21.10 -23.93 16.51
C VAL A 207 21.59 -23.17 17.73
N CYS A 208 22.88 -23.26 18.08
CA CYS A 208 23.43 -22.59 19.25
C CYS A 208 23.42 -21.06 19.08
N ARG A 209 23.70 -20.56 17.86
CA ARG A 209 23.58 -19.14 17.53
C ARG A 209 22.12 -18.69 17.51
N ASP A 210 21.28 -19.49 16.84
CA ASP A 210 19.83 -19.63 16.97
C ASP A 210 19.37 -19.30 18.39
N MET A 211 19.95 -20.07 19.30
CA MET A 211 19.56 -20.13 20.68
C MET A 211 20.24 -19.07 21.56
N GLY A 212 21.09 -18.19 21.01
CA GLY A 212 21.85 -17.21 21.81
C GLY A 212 22.91 -17.83 22.73
N CYS A 213 23.31 -19.07 22.46
CA CYS A 213 24.26 -19.87 23.23
C CYS A 213 25.72 -19.75 22.74
N GLY A 214 25.95 -18.95 21.69
CA GLY A 214 27.27 -18.81 21.05
C GLY A 214 27.56 -19.95 20.06
N ASP A 215 28.84 -20.25 19.85
CA ASP A 215 29.27 -21.31 18.93
C ASP A 215 29.03 -22.70 19.52
N ALA A 216 28.64 -23.65 18.67
CA ALA A 216 28.50 -25.04 19.09
C ALA A 216 29.88 -25.67 19.36
N VAL A 217 29.99 -26.28 20.53
CA VAL A 217 31.20 -27.01 20.94
C VAL A 217 31.15 -28.49 20.58
N GLU A 218 29.95 -29.05 20.45
CA GLU A 218 29.76 -30.47 20.17
C GLU A 218 28.38 -30.75 19.55
N ALA A 219 28.33 -31.61 18.54
CA ALA A 219 27.11 -32.14 17.95
C ALA A 219 26.93 -33.61 18.37
N LYS A 220 25.83 -33.92 19.06
CA LYS A 220 25.52 -35.28 19.55
C LYS A 220 24.41 -35.91 18.69
N SER A 221 24.60 -37.18 18.31
CA SER A 221 23.63 -37.97 17.54
C SER A 221 23.13 -39.20 18.34
N ALA A 222 22.37 -40.08 17.68
CA ALA A 222 21.84 -41.35 18.19
C ALA A 222 20.94 -41.21 19.43
N SER A 223 20.07 -40.19 19.43
CA SER A 223 19.15 -39.91 20.55
C SER A 223 19.85 -39.76 21.91
N TYR A 224 21.03 -39.14 21.95
CA TYR A 224 21.82 -38.94 23.18
C TYR A 224 21.02 -38.33 24.36
N PHE A 225 20.13 -37.37 24.06
CA PHE A 225 19.22 -36.74 25.04
C PHE A 225 17.87 -37.47 25.18
N GLY A 226 17.80 -38.74 24.78
CA GLY A 226 16.60 -39.56 24.73
C GLY A 226 15.80 -39.40 23.43
N PRO A 227 15.09 -40.45 22.98
CA PRO A 227 14.20 -40.39 21.83
C PRO A 227 12.92 -39.61 22.15
N SER A 228 12.29 -39.05 21.13
CA SER A 228 10.93 -38.47 21.23
C SER A 228 9.92 -39.38 20.54
N TRP A 229 8.65 -39.24 20.95
CA TRP A 229 7.51 -39.92 20.33
C TRP A 229 6.73 -39.01 19.37
N GLY A 230 7.18 -37.76 19.21
CA GLY A 230 6.64 -36.81 18.24
C GLY A 230 7.14 -37.06 16.80
N PRO A 231 6.52 -36.46 15.79
CA PRO A 231 6.96 -36.55 14.40
C PRO A 231 8.36 -35.96 14.21
N VAL A 232 9.13 -36.50 13.26
CA VAL A 232 10.38 -35.89 12.78
C VAL A 232 9.99 -34.84 11.74
N TRP A 233 10.25 -33.56 12.03
CA TRP A 233 9.83 -32.44 11.18
C TRP A 233 10.90 -31.98 10.19
N LEU A 234 12.17 -32.10 10.56
CA LEU A 234 13.29 -31.83 9.68
C LEU A 234 14.17 -33.07 9.60
N ASP A 235 14.49 -33.49 8.38
CA ASP A 235 15.41 -34.58 8.06
C ASP A 235 16.52 -34.08 7.14
N ASP A 236 17.67 -34.73 7.16
CA ASP A 236 18.86 -34.37 6.36
C ASP A 236 19.30 -32.90 6.50
N VAL A 237 19.36 -32.40 7.73
CA VAL A 237 19.87 -31.04 8.00
C VAL A 237 21.36 -31.00 7.65
N ASN A 238 21.74 -30.00 6.84
CA ASN A 238 23.11 -29.84 6.33
C ASN A 238 23.40 -28.34 6.09
N CYS A 239 23.67 -27.66 7.19
CA CYS A 239 24.01 -26.25 7.27
C CYS A 239 25.51 -26.02 7.04
N THR A 240 25.85 -24.85 6.53
CA THR A 240 27.22 -24.37 6.37
C THR A 240 27.77 -23.69 7.63
N GLY A 241 26.94 -23.49 8.66
CA GLY A 241 27.30 -22.87 9.94
C GLY A 241 27.16 -21.35 9.96
N ASN A 242 26.70 -20.73 8.87
CA ASN A 242 26.54 -19.28 8.73
C ASN A 242 25.07 -18.85 8.60
N GLU A 243 24.16 -19.81 8.54
CA GLU A 243 22.73 -19.57 8.44
C GLU A 243 22.21 -18.86 9.69
N ALA A 244 21.24 -17.96 9.49
CA ALA A 244 20.66 -17.17 10.58
C ALA A 244 19.75 -18.01 11.49
N THR A 245 19.03 -19.00 10.95
CA THR A 245 18.12 -19.90 11.67
C THR A 245 18.02 -21.26 10.97
N LEU A 246 17.70 -22.33 11.69
CA LEU A 246 17.32 -23.60 11.07
C LEU A 246 15.99 -23.43 10.29
N GLY A 247 15.98 -23.82 9.00
CA GLY A 247 14.78 -23.76 8.15
C GLY A 247 14.62 -22.50 7.29
N ALA A 248 15.69 -21.73 7.03
CA ALA A 248 15.68 -20.73 5.96
C ALA A 248 15.42 -21.41 4.60
N SER A 249 14.46 -20.91 3.82
CA SER A 249 14.15 -21.48 2.50
C SER A 249 15.39 -21.47 1.61
N LEU A 250 15.83 -22.66 1.18
CA LEU A 250 16.97 -22.83 0.29
C LEU A 250 16.59 -22.65 -1.19
N ILE A 251 15.35 -22.20 -1.44
CA ILE A 251 14.80 -21.88 -2.75
C ILE A 251 14.21 -20.47 -2.68
N LYS A 252 14.42 -19.69 -3.73
CA LYS A 252 13.76 -18.39 -3.92
C LYS A 252 13.33 -18.24 -5.38
N LEU A 253 12.33 -17.39 -5.59
CA LEU A 253 11.90 -16.97 -6.92
C LEU A 253 12.37 -15.53 -7.16
N VAL A 254 12.99 -15.30 -8.32
CA VAL A 254 13.61 -14.00 -8.67
C VAL A 254 13.01 -13.48 -9.98
N ASN A 255 12.80 -12.16 -10.08
CA ASN A 255 12.25 -11.48 -11.27
C ASN A 255 10.84 -11.94 -11.69
N GLY A 256 10.01 -12.40 -10.75
CA GLY A 256 8.59 -12.65 -11.02
C GLY A 256 7.72 -11.43 -10.75
N THR A 257 6.41 -11.60 -10.94
CA THR A 257 5.41 -10.55 -10.68
C THR A 257 5.01 -10.45 -9.21
N ASN A 258 5.37 -11.45 -8.40
CA ASN A 258 5.12 -11.53 -6.95
C ASN A 258 6.05 -12.59 -6.33
N THR A 259 5.94 -12.81 -5.01
CA THR A 259 6.74 -13.79 -4.24
C THR A 259 6.54 -15.25 -4.67
N CYS A 260 5.46 -15.55 -5.40
CA CYS A 260 5.08 -16.89 -5.87
C CYS A 260 5.27 -17.07 -7.39
N SER A 261 6.05 -16.20 -8.02
CA SER A 261 6.45 -16.35 -9.42
C SER A 261 7.89 -15.90 -9.62
N GLY A 262 8.57 -16.45 -10.62
CA GLY A 262 9.92 -16.03 -10.98
C GLY A 262 10.84 -17.16 -11.43
N ARG A 263 12.09 -16.80 -11.73
CA ARG A 263 13.20 -17.72 -11.98
C ARG A 263 13.52 -18.49 -10.69
N VAL A 264 13.69 -19.79 -10.80
CA VAL A 264 13.99 -20.67 -9.66
C VAL A 264 15.49 -20.61 -9.36
N GLU A 265 15.83 -20.15 -8.17
CA GLU A 265 17.21 -20.16 -7.65
C GLU A 265 17.29 -21.01 -6.38
N VAL A 266 18.34 -21.83 -6.29
CA VAL A 266 18.58 -22.78 -5.20
C VAL A 266 19.92 -22.48 -4.53
N PHE A 267 19.95 -22.53 -3.21
CA PHE A 267 21.16 -22.37 -2.42
C PHE A 267 21.85 -23.71 -2.21
N TYR A 268 23.12 -23.79 -2.63
CA TYR A 268 23.95 -24.98 -2.47
C TYR A 268 25.42 -24.56 -2.34
N ASP A 269 26.16 -25.21 -1.42
CA ASP A 269 27.59 -24.96 -1.19
C ASP A 269 27.94 -23.47 -0.95
N GLY A 270 27.14 -22.81 -0.10
CA GLY A 270 27.35 -21.41 0.27
C GLY A 270 27.03 -20.39 -0.83
N ARG A 271 26.45 -20.81 -1.97
CA ARG A 271 26.14 -19.93 -3.12
C ARG A 271 24.75 -20.19 -3.70
N TRP A 272 24.10 -19.13 -4.16
CA TRP A 272 22.90 -19.22 -4.99
C TRP A 272 23.28 -19.61 -6.43
N GLY A 273 22.47 -20.46 -7.03
CA GLY A 273 22.59 -20.84 -8.43
C GLY A 273 21.23 -21.23 -9.03
N THR A 274 21.17 -21.32 -10.36
CA THR A 274 19.91 -21.49 -11.10
C THR A 274 19.59 -22.95 -11.39
N VAL A 275 18.36 -23.20 -11.84
CA VAL A 275 17.89 -24.52 -12.28
C VAL A 275 17.72 -24.51 -13.79
N CYS A 276 18.18 -25.54 -14.48
CA CYS A 276 18.03 -25.68 -15.93
C CYS A 276 16.63 -26.18 -16.31
N ASP A 277 16.11 -25.68 -17.43
CA ASP A 277 14.81 -26.04 -18.00
C ASP A 277 14.80 -27.38 -18.74
N ASP A 278 15.95 -28.05 -18.88
CA ASP A 278 16.07 -29.38 -19.48
C ASP A 278 15.29 -30.42 -18.63
N GLY A 279 14.14 -30.82 -19.15
CA GLY A 279 13.19 -31.69 -18.46
C GLY A 279 12.28 -30.96 -17.47
N TRP A 280 12.25 -29.63 -17.44
CA TRP A 280 11.37 -28.84 -16.58
C TRP A 280 9.92 -28.87 -17.07
N ASP A 281 9.00 -29.31 -16.22
CA ASP A 281 7.57 -29.40 -16.51
C ASP A 281 6.74 -28.99 -15.29
N SER A 282 5.41 -28.99 -15.43
CA SER A 282 4.49 -28.65 -14.35
C SER A 282 4.65 -29.54 -13.12
N THR A 283 5.06 -30.80 -13.26
CA THR A 283 5.28 -31.70 -12.10
C THR A 283 6.47 -31.25 -11.26
N ARG A 284 7.58 -30.83 -11.89
CA ARG A 284 8.75 -30.30 -11.16
C ARG A 284 8.51 -28.90 -10.62
N ALA A 285 7.81 -28.07 -11.38
CA ALA A 285 7.41 -26.75 -10.93
C ALA A 285 6.42 -26.81 -9.74
N ALA A 286 5.55 -27.82 -9.68
CA ALA A 286 4.65 -28.04 -8.54
C ALA A 286 5.41 -28.32 -7.24
N VAL A 287 6.56 -29.00 -7.31
CA VAL A 287 7.41 -29.21 -6.12
C VAL A 287 7.90 -27.86 -5.57
N VAL A 288 8.29 -26.93 -6.44
CA VAL A 288 8.72 -25.58 -6.02
C VAL A 288 7.56 -24.80 -5.40
N CYS A 289 6.39 -24.81 -6.04
CA CYS A 289 5.21 -24.12 -5.49
C CYS A 289 4.79 -24.69 -4.13
N LYS A 290 4.86 -26.01 -3.96
CA LYS A 290 4.59 -26.70 -2.70
C LYS A 290 5.62 -26.35 -1.62
N GLU A 291 6.92 -26.37 -1.96
CA GLU A 291 8.02 -26.09 -1.02
C GLU A 291 8.02 -24.63 -0.55
N LEU A 292 7.60 -23.70 -1.42
CA LEU A 292 7.45 -22.28 -1.08
C LEU A 292 6.09 -21.92 -0.44
N GLY A 293 5.15 -22.86 -0.33
CA GLY A 293 3.81 -22.59 0.19
C GLY A 293 2.91 -21.76 -0.74
N CYS A 294 3.24 -21.71 -2.03
CA CYS A 294 2.59 -20.90 -3.06
C CYS A 294 1.43 -21.61 -3.78
N GLY A 295 0.86 -22.66 -3.17
CA GLY A 295 -0.26 -23.41 -3.74
C GLY A 295 0.08 -24.22 -4.99
N ASP A 296 -0.90 -24.38 -5.88
CA ASP A 296 -0.77 -25.18 -7.09
C ASP A 296 0.05 -24.46 -8.18
N VAL A 297 0.71 -25.22 -9.04
CA VAL A 297 1.42 -24.67 -10.20
C VAL A 297 0.42 -24.18 -11.25
N ILE A 298 0.55 -22.91 -11.68
CA ILE A 298 -0.17 -22.42 -12.86
C ILE A 298 0.60 -22.77 -14.12
N GLU A 299 1.90 -22.45 -14.15
CA GLU A 299 2.72 -22.66 -15.33
C GLU A 299 4.19 -22.88 -14.99
N ALA A 300 4.81 -23.88 -15.63
CA ALA A 300 6.25 -24.05 -15.66
C ALA A 300 6.82 -23.22 -16.83
N LYS A 301 7.73 -22.28 -16.53
CA LYS A 301 8.37 -21.41 -17.52
C LYS A 301 9.77 -21.91 -17.86
N SER A 302 10.15 -21.76 -19.11
CA SER A 302 11.44 -22.18 -19.67
C SER A 302 12.11 -21.04 -20.44
N ALA A 303 13.29 -21.29 -20.97
CA ALA A 303 14.07 -20.38 -21.80
C ALA A 303 14.34 -19.01 -21.14
N ALA A 304 14.65 -19.01 -19.85
CA ALA A 304 14.94 -17.81 -19.07
C ALA A 304 13.83 -16.75 -19.18
N TYR A 305 12.55 -17.17 -19.13
CA TYR A 305 11.37 -16.30 -19.23
C TYR A 305 11.42 -15.09 -18.26
N PHE A 306 11.90 -15.31 -17.04
CA PHE A 306 12.08 -14.26 -16.01
C PHE A 306 13.48 -13.60 -16.05
N GLY A 307 14.15 -13.70 -17.19
CA GLY A 307 15.53 -13.29 -17.38
C GLY A 307 16.54 -14.33 -16.90
N GLN A 308 17.75 -14.21 -17.42
CA GLN A 308 18.89 -15.05 -17.08
C GLN A 308 19.39 -14.73 -15.66
N GLY A 309 19.71 -15.76 -14.90
CA GLY A 309 20.39 -15.63 -13.62
C GLY A 309 21.89 -15.44 -13.79
N SER A 310 22.61 -15.63 -12.70
CA SER A 310 24.07 -15.49 -12.67
C SER A 310 24.69 -16.51 -11.73
N GLY A 311 25.95 -16.86 -11.98
CA GLY A 311 26.68 -17.83 -11.17
C GLY A 311 26.51 -19.27 -11.66
N PRO A 312 26.55 -20.27 -10.78
CA PRO A 312 26.44 -21.67 -11.18
C PRO A 312 25.00 -22.05 -11.56
N VAL A 313 24.85 -22.90 -12.57
CA VAL A 313 23.60 -23.65 -12.80
C VAL A 313 23.71 -24.94 -11.99
N TRP A 314 22.91 -25.09 -10.94
CA TRP A 314 23.08 -26.17 -9.98
C TRP A 314 22.41 -27.48 -10.38
N LEU A 315 21.19 -27.41 -10.90
CA LEU A 315 20.35 -28.58 -11.15
C LEU A 315 19.94 -28.65 -12.62
N SER A 316 19.95 -29.84 -13.19
CA SER A 316 19.47 -30.14 -14.54
C SER A 316 18.94 -31.58 -14.62
N GLY A 317 18.04 -31.85 -15.56
CA GLY A 317 17.48 -33.18 -15.80
C GLY A 317 16.70 -33.73 -14.60
N LEU A 318 16.00 -32.86 -13.88
CA LEU A 318 15.31 -33.20 -12.63
C LEU A 318 14.26 -34.30 -12.85
N GLN A 319 14.15 -35.22 -11.90
CA GLN A 319 13.07 -36.21 -11.83
C GLN A 319 12.52 -36.20 -10.40
N CYS A 320 11.44 -35.45 -10.22
CA CYS A 320 10.81 -35.22 -8.93
C CYS A 320 9.56 -36.09 -8.76
N ALA A 321 9.35 -36.61 -7.56
CA ALA A 321 8.07 -37.16 -7.12
C ALA A 321 7.22 -36.05 -6.48
N THR A 322 5.90 -36.21 -6.40
CA THR A 322 4.96 -35.22 -5.84
C THR A 322 5.22 -34.86 -4.36
N ASP A 323 5.92 -35.71 -3.61
CA ASP A 323 6.26 -35.50 -2.19
C ASP A 323 7.77 -35.25 -1.95
N SER A 324 8.54 -34.99 -3.00
CA SER A 324 9.97 -34.63 -2.88
C SER A 324 10.18 -33.11 -2.75
N THR A 325 11.32 -32.69 -2.18
CA THR A 325 11.83 -31.31 -2.26
C THR A 325 12.73 -31.16 -3.48
N LEU A 326 12.88 -29.94 -4.00
CA LEU A 326 13.61 -29.71 -5.26
C LEU A 326 15.07 -30.20 -5.20
N ARG A 327 15.71 -30.06 -4.03
CA ARG A 327 17.09 -30.51 -3.78
C ARG A 327 17.24 -32.03 -3.72
N ASN A 328 16.17 -32.75 -3.35
CA ASN A 328 16.15 -34.21 -3.19
C ASN A 328 15.55 -34.92 -4.41
N CYS A 329 15.15 -34.17 -5.44
CA CYS A 329 14.83 -34.76 -6.71
C CYS A 329 16.06 -35.46 -7.31
N ASN A 330 15.83 -36.60 -7.95
CA ASN A 330 16.89 -37.26 -8.70
C ASN A 330 17.35 -36.32 -9.82
N SER A 331 18.66 -36.07 -9.92
CA SER A 331 19.25 -35.11 -10.86
C SER A 331 20.56 -35.67 -11.43
N GLN A 332 21.13 -34.99 -12.43
CA GLN A 332 22.44 -35.36 -13.00
C GLN A 332 23.63 -35.04 -12.08
N GLY A 333 23.40 -34.52 -10.88
CA GLY A 333 24.41 -34.09 -9.92
C GLY A 333 24.59 -32.57 -9.89
N TRP A 334 24.96 -32.04 -8.72
CA TRP A 334 25.11 -30.61 -8.48
C TRP A 334 26.21 -29.99 -9.35
N GLY A 335 25.85 -29.02 -10.19
CA GLY A 335 26.77 -28.32 -11.10
C GLY A 335 27.32 -29.19 -12.23
N GLN A 336 26.85 -30.44 -12.37
CA GLN A 336 27.26 -31.37 -13.42
C GLN A 336 26.31 -31.28 -14.62
N ASN A 337 26.27 -30.12 -15.26
CA ASN A 337 25.42 -29.88 -16.43
C ASN A 337 26.13 -28.99 -17.45
N SER A 338 25.59 -28.97 -18.67
CA SER A 338 26.09 -28.12 -19.77
C SER A 338 25.14 -26.97 -20.10
N CYS A 339 24.20 -26.67 -19.21
CA CYS A 339 23.22 -25.62 -19.41
C CYS A 339 23.87 -24.25 -19.20
N GLY A 340 23.62 -23.32 -20.12
CA GLY A 340 23.83 -21.90 -19.88
C GLY A 340 22.59 -21.24 -19.28
N HIS A 341 22.71 -19.98 -18.87
CA HIS A 341 21.61 -19.25 -18.24
C HIS A 341 20.45 -18.93 -19.19
N GLU A 342 20.62 -19.07 -20.50
CA GLU A 342 19.52 -19.02 -21.48
C GLU A 342 18.46 -20.11 -21.26
N LYS A 343 18.80 -21.12 -20.46
CA LYS A 343 17.93 -22.23 -20.08
C LYS A 343 17.44 -22.15 -18.63
N ASP A 344 17.55 -21.01 -17.97
CA ASP A 344 17.10 -20.93 -16.57
C ASP A 344 15.58 -21.15 -16.47
N ALA A 345 15.20 -22.10 -15.62
CA ALA A 345 13.83 -22.50 -15.36
C ALA A 345 13.12 -21.47 -14.48
N GLY A 346 11.84 -21.29 -14.73
CA GLY A 346 10.96 -20.43 -13.97
C GLY A 346 9.65 -21.12 -13.61
N VAL A 347 8.92 -20.52 -12.68
CA VAL A 347 7.59 -20.99 -12.28
C VAL A 347 6.66 -19.82 -12.00
N THR A 348 5.39 -20.01 -12.35
CA THR A 348 4.29 -19.21 -11.82
C THR A 348 3.39 -20.14 -11.02
N CYS A 349 3.33 -19.92 -9.72
CA CYS A 349 2.42 -20.61 -8.81
C CYS A 349 1.12 -19.83 -8.68
N GLN A 350 0.09 -20.47 -8.15
CA GLN A 350 -1.20 -19.84 -7.92
C GLN A 350 -1.15 -18.98 -6.66
N PRO A 351 -1.19 -17.64 -6.79
CA PRO A 351 -1.22 -16.76 -5.62
C PRO A 351 -2.43 -17.13 -4.76
N GLN A 352 -2.21 -17.27 -3.45
CA GLN A 352 -3.29 -17.64 -2.53
C GLN A 352 -4.27 -16.48 -2.32
N ILE A 353 -3.88 -15.26 -2.68
CA ILE A 353 -4.71 -14.06 -2.61
C ILE A 353 -4.67 -13.24 -3.91
N ARG A 354 -5.68 -12.39 -4.13
CA ARG A 354 -5.71 -11.37 -5.20
C ARG A 354 -6.44 -10.11 -4.73
N LEU A 355 -6.11 -8.97 -5.33
CA LEU A 355 -6.81 -7.71 -5.14
C LEU A 355 -7.78 -7.47 -6.31
N ALA A 356 -9.07 -7.44 -6.02
CA ALA A 356 -10.14 -7.22 -7.00
C ALA A 356 -10.68 -5.78 -6.89
N ASN A 357 -11.22 -5.22 -7.97
CA ASN A 357 -11.88 -3.90 -7.94
C ASN A 357 -11.10 -2.65 -7.51
N GLY A 358 -9.77 -2.69 -7.33
CA GLY A 358 -9.00 -1.46 -7.14
C GLY A 358 -8.61 -0.77 -8.45
N ASN A 359 -8.10 0.45 -8.31
CA ASN A 359 -7.63 1.29 -9.42
C ASN A 359 -6.23 0.88 -9.94
N THR A 360 -5.52 0.04 -9.18
CA THR A 360 -4.19 -0.50 -9.51
C THR A 360 -4.12 -1.97 -9.16
N SER A 361 -3.09 -2.69 -9.63
CA SER A 361 -2.77 -4.06 -9.21
C SER A 361 -2.49 -4.19 -7.70
N CYS A 362 -2.20 -3.07 -7.03
CA CYS A 362 -1.82 -2.97 -5.63
C CYS A 362 -2.92 -2.30 -4.77
N SER A 363 -4.15 -2.31 -5.25
CA SER A 363 -5.32 -1.86 -4.48
C SER A 363 -6.52 -2.73 -4.83
N GLY A 364 -7.46 -2.87 -3.91
CA GLY A 364 -8.71 -3.58 -4.16
C GLY A 364 -9.23 -4.37 -2.97
N ARG A 365 -10.42 -4.95 -3.15
CA ARG A 365 -11.00 -5.98 -2.28
C ARG A 365 -10.08 -7.18 -2.20
N VAL A 366 -9.82 -7.68 -1.00
CA VAL A 366 -8.96 -8.84 -0.77
C VAL A 366 -9.78 -10.11 -0.98
N GLU A 367 -9.33 -10.94 -1.92
CA GLU A 367 -9.93 -12.25 -2.18
C GLU A 367 -8.89 -13.33 -2.02
N VAL A 368 -9.28 -14.45 -1.42
CA VAL A 368 -8.43 -15.59 -1.12
C VAL A 368 -8.92 -16.83 -1.86
N PHE A 369 -7.99 -17.66 -2.32
CA PHE A 369 -8.29 -18.90 -3.02
C PHE A 369 -8.25 -20.07 -2.05
N TYR A 370 -9.38 -20.78 -1.91
CA TYR A 370 -9.49 -21.93 -1.03
C TYR A 370 -10.32 -23.05 -1.67
N ASN A 371 -9.79 -24.28 -1.63
CA ASN A 371 -10.46 -25.50 -2.12
C ASN A 371 -11.04 -25.39 -3.55
N GLY A 372 -10.29 -24.78 -4.48
CA GLY A 372 -10.69 -24.65 -5.87
C GLY A 372 -11.60 -23.45 -6.18
N GLN A 373 -11.90 -22.59 -5.21
CA GLN A 373 -12.80 -21.44 -5.38
C GLN A 373 -12.19 -20.15 -4.80
N TRP A 374 -12.53 -19.01 -5.39
CA TRP A 374 -12.25 -17.70 -4.82
C TRP A 374 -13.34 -17.31 -3.83
N GLY A 375 -12.95 -16.67 -2.75
CA GLY A 375 -13.85 -16.10 -1.75
C GLY A 375 -13.23 -14.88 -1.10
N THR A 376 -14.02 -14.16 -0.32
CA THR A 376 -13.64 -12.84 0.20
C THR A 376 -13.17 -12.91 1.65
N VAL A 377 -12.57 -11.82 2.11
CA VAL A 377 -12.19 -11.60 3.51
C VAL A 377 -13.19 -10.61 4.12
N SER A 378 -13.67 -10.86 5.33
CA SER A 378 -14.53 -9.93 6.08
C SER A 378 -13.70 -8.81 6.70
N ASP A 379 -14.27 -7.61 6.73
CA ASP A 379 -13.74 -6.41 7.36
C ASP A 379 -13.85 -6.41 8.88
N ASP A 380 -14.58 -7.37 9.45
CA ASP A 380 -14.66 -7.56 10.90
C ASP A 380 -13.25 -7.85 11.42
N GLY A 381 -12.66 -6.91 12.16
CA GLY A 381 -11.29 -7.00 12.67
C GLY A 381 -10.19 -6.62 11.68
N TRP A 382 -10.54 -6.28 10.43
CA TRP A 382 -9.59 -5.94 9.38
C TRP A 382 -8.89 -4.59 9.62
N ASP A 383 -7.60 -4.62 9.88
CA ASP A 383 -6.80 -3.44 10.20
C ASP A 383 -5.58 -3.24 9.27
N LEU A 384 -4.77 -2.22 9.57
CA LEU A 384 -3.56 -1.90 8.80
C LEU A 384 -2.50 -3.02 8.86
N SER A 385 -2.48 -3.81 9.92
CA SER A 385 -1.57 -4.96 10.08
C SER A 385 -1.99 -6.08 9.13
N ASP A 386 -3.29 -6.38 9.06
CA ASP A 386 -3.83 -7.35 8.09
C ASP A 386 -3.58 -6.91 6.66
N ALA A 387 -3.85 -5.64 6.38
CA ALA A 387 -3.57 -5.02 5.10
C ALA A 387 -2.07 -5.08 4.75
N ALA A 388 -1.17 -4.89 5.71
CA ALA A 388 0.28 -4.93 5.47
C ALA A 388 0.75 -6.32 5.03
N VAL A 389 0.18 -7.39 5.60
CA VAL A 389 0.42 -8.76 5.15
C VAL A 389 -0.11 -8.97 3.75
N ALA A 390 -1.34 -8.50 3.46
CA ALA A 390 -1.92 -8.59 2.12
C ALA A 390 -1.07 -7.88 1.05
N CYS A 391 -0.60 -6.66 1.36
CA CYS A 391 0.24 -5.87 0.46
C CYS A 391 1.59 -6.52 0.20
N ARG A 392 2.23 -7.04 1.25
CA ARG A 392 3.52 -7.72 1.12
C ARG A 392 3.40 -9.06 0.40
N GLU A 393 2.35 -9.84 0.65
CA GLU A 393 2.07 -11.08 -0.08
C GLU A 393 1.85 -10.81 -1.58
N MET A 394 1.17 -9.71 -1.91
CA MET A 394 1.00 -9.26 -3.30
C MET A 394 2.26 -8.64 -3.92
N GLY A 395 3.31 -8.38 -3.14
CA GLY A 395 4.54 -7.71 -3.59
C GLY A 395 4.39 -6.20 -3.82
N CYS A 396 3.39 -5.58 -3.18
CA CYS A 396 2.94 -4.21 -3.39
C CYS A 396 3.46 -3.21 -2.35
N GLY A 397 4.57 -3.53 -1.67
CA GLY A 397 5.10 -2.68 -0.60
C GLY A 397 4.26 -2.73 0.68
N ASP A 398 4.28 -1.63 1.42
CA ASP A 398 3.57 -1.50 2.70
C ASP A 398 2.09 -1.16 2.49
N ALA A 399 1.24 -1.44 3.48
CA ALA A 399 -0.15 -1.00 3.44
C ALA A 399 -0.28 0.48 3.76
N VAL A 400 -0.99 1.21 2.91
CA VAL A 400 -1.32 2.63 3.12
C VAL A 400 -2.68 2.75 3.80
N GLU A 401 -3.66 1.97 3.36
CA GLU A 401 -5.01 1.98 3.94
C GLU A 401 -5.62 0.57 3.98
N ALA A 402 -6.17 0.21 5.13
CA ALA A 402 -7.11 -0.90 5.28
C ALA A 402 -8.53 -0.36 5.01
N LYS A 403 -9.21 -0.91 4.00
CA LYS A 403 -10.57 -0.50 3.62
C LYS A 403 -11.59 -1.52 4.12
N ASN A 404 -12.74 -1.01 4.53
CA ASN A 404 -13.86 -1.76 5.10
C ASN A 404 -15.16 -1.46 4.32
N ALA A 405 -16.27 -2.02 4.79
CA ALA A 405 -17.63 -1.81 4.29
C ALA A 405 -17.76 -2.01 2.77
N ALA A 406 -17.05 -3.02 2.23
CA ALA A 406 -17.00 -3.29 0.81
C ALA A 406 -16.68 -2.03 -0.03
N TYR A 407 -15.71 -1.23 0.41
CA TYR A 407 -15.28 0.01 -0.27
C TYR A 407 -15.03 -0.17 -1.78
N PHE A 408 -14.43 -1.31 -2.15
CA PHE A 408 -14.20 -1.69 -3.54
C PHE A 408 -15.39 -2.43 -4.16
N GLY A 409 -16.59 -2.28 -3.62
CA GLY A 409 -17.78 -3.06 -3.94
C GLY A 409 -17.78 -4.47 -3.32
N PRO A 410 -18.97 -5.06 -3.13
CA PRO A 410 -19.12 -6.41 -2.61
C PRO A 410 -18.56 -7.44 -3.60
N GLY A 411 -17.94 -8.49 -3.05
CA GLY A 411 -17.55 -9.68 -3.79
C GLY A 411 -18.70 -10.65 -3.96
N ALA A 412 -18.37 -11.87 -4.38
CA ALA A 412 -19.33 -12.93 -4.61
C ALA A 412 -18.77 -14.26 -4.10
N GLY A 413 -19.65 -15.15 -3.67
CA GLY A 413 -19.28 -16.49 -3.23
C GLY A 413 -19.25 -16.62 -1.71
N LYS A 414 -18.25 -17.34 -1.18
CA LYS A 414 -18.09 -17.52 0.27
C LYS A 414 -17.12 -16.49 0.82
N ILE A 415 -17.38 -16.02 2.03
CA ILE A 415 -16.38 -15.31 2.84
C ILE A 415 -15.52 -16.40 3.50
N PHE A 416 -14.24 -16.49 3.16
CA PHE A 416 -13.38 -17.57 3.64
C PHE A 416 -12.64 -17.23 4.93
N MET A 417 -12.47 -15.94 5.22
CA MET A 417 -11.76 -15.45 6.39
C MET A 417 -12.56 -14.30 7.01
N GLY A 418 -12.74 -14.30 8.32
CA GLY A 418 -13.27 -13.13 9.03
C GLY A 418 -12.62 -13.00 10.39
N SER A 419 -12.61 -11.80 10.99
CA SER A 419 -11.78 -11.54 12.18
C SER A 419 -10.34 -11.94 11.93
N VAL A 420 -9.80 -11.51 10.78
CA VAL A 420 -8.36 -11.62 10.50
C VAL A 420 -7.65 -10.78 11.55
N ASN A 421 -6.61 -11.35 12.13
CA ASN A 421 -5.85 -10.74 13.21
C ASN A 421 -4.36 -11.05 12.99
N CYS A 422 -3.80 -10.39 12.00
CA CYS A 422 -2.39 -10.38 11.68
C CYS A 422 -1.65 -9.45 12.64
N VAL A 423 -0.41 -9.80 12.97
CA VAL A 423 0.57 -8.94 13.66
C VAL A 423 1.17 -7.91 12.68
N GLY A 424 1.11 -8.18 11.37
CA GLY A 424 1.53 -7.28 10.29
C GLY A 424 2.80 -7.72 9.56
N ASN A 425 3.52 -8.71 10.11
CA ASN A 425 4.80 -9.20 9.60
C ASN A 425 4.74 -10.66 9.10
N GLU A 426 3.56 -11.29 9.07
CA GLU A 426 3.32 -12.63 8.53
C GLU A 426 3.66 -12.72 7.04
N ALA A 427 4.15 -13.87 6.58
CA ALA A 427 4.53 -14.02 5.16
C ALA A 427 3.32 -14.02 4.21
N THR A 428 2.17 -14.51 4.66
CA THR A 428 0.91 -14.60 3.89
C THR A 428 -0.29 -14.46 4.82
N LEU A 429 -1.43 -13.99 4.31
CA LEU A 429 -2.69 -13.84 5.04
C LEU A 429 -3.19 -15.17 5.62
N SER A 430 -2.88 -16.29 4.95
CA SER A 430 -3.23 -17.64 5.40
C SER A 430 -2.57 -18.06 6.72
N VAL A 431 -1.51 -17.37 7.15
CA VAL A 431 -0.83 -17.59 8.43
C VAL A 431 -1.50 -16.84 9.58
N CYS A 432 -2.24 -15.77 9.29
CA CYS A 432 -2.89 -14.97 10.30
C CYS A 432 -4.02 -15.74 10.99
N GLU A 433 -4.24 -15.45 12.27
CA GLU A 433 -5.39 -15.99 12.98
C GLU A 433 -6.66 -15.42 12.33
N SER A 434 -7.60 -16.30 11.98
CA SER A 434 -8.89 -15.90 11.42
C SER A 434 -9.98 -16.86 11.85
N ARG A 435 -11.19 -16.34 12.03
CA ARG A 435 -12.39 -17.17 12.22
C ARG A 435 -12.87 -17.65 10.86
N LYS A 436 -13.19 -18.95 10.78
CA LYS A 436 -13.94 -19.50 9.65
C LYS A 436 -15.37 -18.98 9.74
N PHE A 437 -15.70 -18.01 8.90
CA PHE A 437 -17.03 -17.42 8.84
C PHE A 437 -17.87 -18.13 7.77
N GLU A 438 -19.10 -18.52 8.12
CA GLU A 438 -20.12 -18.99 7.17
C GLU A 438 -21.35 -18.07 7.27
N MET A 439 -21.16 -16.76 7.09
CA MET A 439 -22.26 -15.80 6.96
C MET A 439 -22.13 -15.01 5.65
N TYR A 440 -23.27 -14.70 5.03
CA TYR A 440 -23.43 -14.31 3.62
C TYR A 440 -23.59 -12.80 3.41
N ASP A 441 -22.82 -11.96 4.11
CA ASP A 441 -22.94 -10.51 3.95
C ASP A 441 -21.68 -9.91 3.33
N HIS A 442 -21.70 -9.74 2.00
CA HIS A 442 -20.62 -9.12 1.25
C HIS A 442 -20.56 -7.59 1.40
N SER A 443 -21.51 -6.96 2.13
CA SER A 443 -21.37 -5.53 2.49
C SER A 443 -20.17 -5.27 3.40
N LYS A 444 -19.59 -6.34 3.95
CA LYS A 444 -18.43 -6.33 4.86
C LYS A 444 -17.16 -6.86 4.22
N ASP A 445 -17.04 -6.89 2.91
CA ASP A 445 -15.79 -7.37 2.31
C ASP A 445 -14.64 -6.38 2.52
N ALA A 446 -13.53 -6.89 3.06
CA ALA A 446 -12.32 -6.17 3.32
C ALA A 446 -11.58 -5.78 2.04
N GLY A 447 -10.92 -4.62 2.07
CA GLY A 447 -10.10 -4.12 0.98
C GLY A 447 -8.80 -3.52 1.47
N VAL A 448 -7.91 -3.25 0.54
CA VAL A 448 -6.60 -2.66 0.83
C VAL A 448 -6.16 -1.70 -0.26
N ILE A 449 -5.45 -0.65 0.15
CA ILE A 449 -4.63 0.19 -0.72
C ILE A 449 -3.19 0.04 -0.25
N CYS A 450 -2.35 -0.51 -1.10
CA CYS A 450 -0.93 -0.67 -0.84
C CYS A 450 -0.14 0.50 -1.43
N ASP A 451 1.08 0.64 -0.94
CA ASP A 451 2.06 1.57 -1.44
C ASP A 451 2.64 1.07 -2.76
N SER A 452 1.87 1.24 -3.85
CA SER A 452 2.39 1.05 -5.19
C SER A 452 3.61 1.96 -5.34
N PRO A 453 4.83 1.44 -5.57
CA PRO A 453 6.03 2.27 -5.61
C PRO A 453 5.99 3.29 -6.75
N VAL A 454 5.10 3.11 -7.74
CA VAL A 454 4.93 3.99 -8.90
C VAL A 454 3.45 4.24 -9.16
N ARG A 455 3.10 5.48 -9.52
CA ARG A 455 1.76 5.88 -9.99
C ARG A 455 1.82 6.83 -11.19
N LEU A 456 0.75 6.86 -11.99
CA LEU A 456 0.57 7.78 -13.11
C LEU A 456 -0.50 8.82 -12.77
N ILE A 457 -0.14 10.10 -12.81
CA ILE A 457 -1.03 11.22 -12.44
C ILE A 457 -1.23 12.19 -13.61
N SER A 458 -2.41 12.82 -13.68
CA SER A 458 -2.76 13.83 -14.69
C SER A 458 -2.72 13.34 -16.15
N GLY A 459 -2.88 12.04 -16.38
CA GLY A 459 -3.11 11.48 -17.72
C GLY A 459 -4.58 11.42 -18.10
N SER A 460 -4.85 10.99 -19.33
CA SER A 460 -6.22 10.86 -19.86
C SER A 460 -6.92 9.57 -19.43
N ASN A 461 -6.18 8.60 -18.88
CA ASN A 461 -6.66 7.33 -18.34
C ASN A 461 -5.65 6.77 -17.33
N SER A 462 -5.95 5.61 -16.73
CA SER A 462 -5.10 4.91 -15.75
C SER A 462 -3.74 4.44 -16.30
N CYS A 463 -3.58 4.44 -17.63
CA CYS A 463 -2.38 3.99 -18.33
C CYS A 463 -1.58 5.13 -18.98
N SER A 464 -1.82 6.37 -18.57
CA SER A 464 -1.04 7.53 -19.00
C SER A 464 -0.90 8.53 -17.86
N GLY A 465 0.16 9.33 -17.88
CA GLY A 465 0.35 10.42 -16.91
C GLY A 465 1.81 10.70 -16.57
N ARG A 466 2.01 11.70 -15.70
CA ARG A 466 3.27 11.99 -15.03
C ARG A 466 3.63 10.81 -14.13
N VAL A 467 4.89 10.39 -14.19
CA VAL A 467 5.41 9.28 -13.39
C VAL A 467 5.83 9.82 -12.02
N GLU A 468 5.17 9.33 -10.98
CA GLU A 468 5.53 9.62 -9.60
C GLU A 468 5.92 8.33 -8.88
N VAL A 469 6.96 8.40 -8.07
CA VAL A 469 7.55 7.29 -7.34
C VAL A 469 7.45 7.59 -5.85
N HIS A 470 6.98 6.62 -5.07
CA HIS A 470 6.98 6.76 -3.62
C HIS A 470 8.34 6.32 -3.06
N TYR A 471 8.93 7.07 -2.14
CA TYR A 471 10.17 6.68 -1.46
C TYR A 471 10.25 7.36 -0.08
N ASN A 472 10.60 6.60 0.96
CA ASN A 472 10.65 7.07 2.36
C ASN A 472 9.37 7.81 2.82
N GLY A 473 8.18 7.30 2.47
CA GLY A 473 6.91 7.89 2.91
C GLY A 473 6.50 9.16 2.15
N ILE A 474 7.21 9.55 1.09
CA ILE A 474 6.95 10.78 0.33
C ILE A 474 6.89 10.46 -1.17
N TRP A 475 5.83 10.96 -1.82
CA TRP A 475 5.73 10.95 -3.28
C TRP A 475 6.66 11.99 -3.90
N GLY A 476 7.38 11.57 -4.92
CA GLY A 476 8.26 12.44 -5.69
C GLY A 476 8.26 12.09 -7.17
N THR A 477 8.83 12.96 -7.99
CA THR A 477 8.75 12.85 -9.45
C THR A 477 10.00 12.17 -10.04
N VAL A 478 9.89 11.72 -11.29
CA VAL A 478 11.02 11.23 -12.08
C VAL A 478 11.44 12.32 -13.06
N CYS A 479 12.74 12.59 -13.17
CA CYS A 479 13.25 13.55 -14.14
C CYS A 479 13.37 12.95 -15.54
N ASP A 480 13.08 13.76 -16.56
CA ASP A 480 13.19 13.40 -17.97
C ASP A 480 14.64 13.34 -18.51
N ASN A 481 15.64 13.73 -17.71
CA ASN A 481 17.05 13.57 -18.06
C ASN A 481 17.37 12.07 -18.20
N GLY A 482 17.69 11.64 -19.42
CA GLY A 482 17.96 10.24 -19.72
C GLY A 482 16.70 9.37 -19.90
N TRP A 483 15.50 9.94 -19.72
CA TRP A 483 14.23 9.23 -19.83
C TRP A 483 13.97 8.76 -21.26
N ASP A 484 13.96 7.45 -21.46
CA ASP A 484 13.77 6.84 -22.77
C ASP A 484 12.65 5.78 -22.82
N LEU A 485 12.51 5.13 -23.98
CA LEU A 485 11.51 4.09 -24.20
C LEU A 485 11.73 2.87 -23.30
N SER A 486 12.97 2.54 -22.93
CA SER A 486 13.28 1.41 -22.06
C SER A 486 12.87 1.69 -20.62
N ASP A 487 13.09 2.91 -20.12
CA ASP A 487 12.62 3.32 -18.79
C ASP A 487 11.08 3.36 -18.72
N ALA A 488 10.46 3.98 -19.72
CA ALA A 488 9.01 4.06 -19.82
C ALA A 488 8.34 2.69 -20.00
N ALA A 489 9.01 1.73 -20.66
CA ALA A 489 8.56 0.35 -20.75
C ALA A 489 8.53 -0.35 -19.38
N VAL A 490 9.49 -0.07 -18.50
CA VAL A 490 9.47 -0.60 -17.12
C VAL A 490 8.23 -0.08 -16.40
N VAL A 491 7.93 1.23 -16.49
CA VAL A 491 6.74 1.80 -15.87
C VAL A 491 5.46 1.16 -16.38
N CYS A 492 5.29 1.04 -17.69
CA CYS A 492 4.09 0.44 -18.26
C CYS A 492 3.89 -1.02 -17.84
N ARG A 493 4.97 -1.77 -17.63
CA ARG A 493 4.89 -3.13 -17.07
C ARG A 493 4.59 -3.11 -15.58
N GLU A 494 5.27 -2.26 -14.81
CA GLU A 494 5.15 -2.13 -13.35
C GLU A 494 3.73 -1.73 -12.94
N VAL A 495 3.10 -0.81 -13.68
CA VAL A 495 1.70 -0.39 -13.45
C VAL A 495 0.67 -1.31 -14.14
N GLY A 496 1.11 -2.32 -14.89
CA GLY A 496 0.24 -3.33 -15.51
C GLY A 496 -0.46 -2.90 -16.82
N CYS A 497 -0.01 -1.82 -17.46
CA CYS A 497 -0.61 -1.22 -18.65
C CYS A 497 -0.03 -1.70 -19.99
N GLY A 498 0.62 -2.87 -20.02
CA GLY A 498 1.12 -3.47 -21.25
C GLY A 498 2.38 -2.83 -21.81
N ASP A 499 2.50 -2.80 -23.14
CA ASP A 499 3.67 -2.23 -23.83
C ASP A 499 3.65 -0.69 -23.78
N VAL A 500 4.82 -0.05 -23.75
CA VAL A 500 4.91 1.42 -23.85
C VAL A 500 4.57 1.88 -25.26
N ILE A 501 3.78 2.95 -25.39
CA ILE A 501 3.60 3.64 -26.66
C ILE A 501 4.65 4.74 -26.78
N GLU A 502 4.66 5.70 -25.84
CA GLU A 502 5.57 6.87 -25.91
C GLU A 502 6.00 7.33 -24.51
N PRO A 503 7.31 7.59 -24.29
CA PRO A 503 7.77 8.41 -23.17
C PRO A 503 7.38 9.88 -23.41
N LYS A 504 7.08 10.61 -22.34
CA LYS A 504 6.81 12.05 -22.36
C LYS A 504 7.78 12.79 -21.45
N ASN A 505 8.18 13.97 -21.90
CA ASN A 505 9.22 14.78 -21.28
C ASN A 505 8.68 16.19 -20.98
N ALA A 506 9.49 17.03 -20.35
CA ALA A 506 9.23 18.44 -20.12
C ALA A 506 7.86 18.72 -19.46
N ALA A 507 7.50 17.92 -18.44
CA ALA A 507 6.26 18.06 -17.69
C ALA A 507 5.01 18.09 -18.58
N TYR A 508 4.97 17.25 -19.62
CA TYR A 508 3.84 17.16 -20.56
C TYR A 508 2.47 17.02 -19.88
N PHE A 509 2.40 16.29 -18.76
CA PHE A 509 1.18 16.08 -17.96
C PHE A 509 1.04 17.10 -16.80
N GLY A 510 1.74 18.23 -16.90
CA GLY A 510 1.88 19.22 -15.84
C GLY A 510 3.00 18.87 -14.87
N GLN A 511 3.48 19.92 -14.18
CA GLN A 511 4.51 19.82 -13.16
C GLN A 511 3.96 19.10 -11.91
N GLY A 512 4.77 18.23 -11.32
CA GLY A 512 4.51 17.62 -10.03
C GLY A 512 4.94 18.52 -8.88
N SER A 513 4.98 17.92 -7.70
CA SER A 513 5.35 18.60 -6.45
C SER A 513 6.20 17.68 -5.59
N GLY A 514 7.06 18.26 -4.76
CA GLY A 514 7.89 17.50 -3.82
C GLY A 514 9.29 17.18 -4.40
N PRO A 515 9.99 16.18 -3.87
CA PRO A 515 11.34 15.85 -4.34
C PRO A 515 11.32 15.18 -5.73
N ALA A 516 12.26 15.54 -6.60
CA ALA A 516 12.59 14.76 -7.78
C ALA A 516 13.48 13.57 -7.37
N TRP A 517 12.89 12.38 -7.25
CA TRP A 517 13.55 11.22 -6.65
C TRP A 517 14.59 10.57 -7.55
N LEU A 518 14.27 10.41 -8.83
CA LEU A 518 15.08 9.67 -9.79
C LEU A 518 15.42 10.56 -10.99
N SER A 519 16.66 10.46 -11.47
CA SER A 519 17.19 11.12 -12.67
C SER A 519 18.21 10.19 -13.32
N ASP A 520 18.46 10.40 -14.61
CA ASP A 520 19.46 9.68 -15.40
C ASP A 520 19.26 8.16 -15.30
N LEU A 521 18.00 7.74 -15.46
CA LEU A 521 17.63 6.34 -15.43
C LEU A 521 18.24 5.61 -16.63
N GLN A 522 18.71 4.39 -16.35
CA GLN A 522 19.29 3.49 -17.34
C GLN A 522 18.69 2.11 -17.14
N CYS A 523 17.38 1.99 -17.34
CA CYS A 523 16.69 0.73 -17.21
C CYS A 523 17.10 -0.25 -18.31
N SER A 524 17.31 -1.52 -17.94
CA SER A 524 17.40 -2.58 -18.93
C SER A 524 16.00 -3.04 -19.33
N ASN A 525 15.88 -3.63 -20.53
CA ASN A 525 14.60 -4.18 -21.00
C ASN A 525 14.07 -5.32 -20.12
N THR A 526 14.87 -5.83 -19.18
CA THR A 526 14.54 -6.90 -18.24
C THR A 526 14.19 -6.41 -16.84
N ALA A 527 14.31 -5.10 -16.54
CA ALA A 527 13.97 -4.55 -15.24
C ALA A 527 12.44 -4.61 -15.00
N SER A 528 12.05 -5.06 -13.81
CA SER A 528 10.66 -5.22 -13.36
C SER A 528 10.12 -4.01 -12.61
N SER A 529 11.01 -3.21 -11.99
CA SER A 529 10.66 -1.97 -11.30
C SER A 529 11.63 -0.85 -11.65
N LEU A 530 11.12 0.39 -11.68
CA LEU A 530 11.92 1.61 -11.81
C LEU A 530 13.02 1.71 -10.73
N ARG A 531 12.79 1.13 -9.54
CA ARG A 531 13.74 1.15 -8.42
C ARG A 531 14.97 0.29 -8.66
N ASP A 532 14.85 -0.74 -9.51
CA ASP A 532 15.94 -1.66 -9.84
C ASP A 532 16.85 -1.11 -10.94
N CYS A 533 16.42 -0.03 -11.60
CA CYS A 533 17.18 0.63 -12.63
C CYS A 533 18.36 1.39 -12.02
N LYS A 534 19.48 1.36 -12.73
CA LYS A 534 20.62 2.22 -12.40
C LYS A 534 20.20 3.68 -12.58
N SER A 535 20.46 4.52 -11.58
CA SER A 535 20.11 5.94 -11.57
C SER A 535 21.23 6.79 -10.94
N SER A 536 21.07 8.11 -10.92
CA SER A 536 21.95 9.05 -10.20
C SER A 536 21.91 8.91 -8.66
N GLY A 537 21.03 8.06 -8.13
CA GLY A 537 20.74 7.91 -6.70
C GLY A 537 19.62 8.83 -6.22
N TRP A 538 18.88 8.36 -5.22
CA TRP A 538 17.66 8.99 -4.68
C TRP A 538 17.89 10.45 -4.24
N GLY A 539 17.15 11.38 -4.87
CA GLY A 539 17.15 12.81 -4.51
C GLY A 539 18.44 13.56 -4.84
N LYS A 540 19.33 12.98 -5.66
CA LYS A 540 20.63 13.57 -6.01
C LYS A 540 20.68 14.21 -7.41
N GLY A 541 19.67 13.99 -8.23
CA GLY A 541 19.55 14.61 -9.56
C GLY A 541 18.89 15.98 -9.41
N GLY A 542 19.63 17.07 -9.58
CA GLY A 542 19.11 18.44 -9.50
C GLY A 542 18.20 18.80 -10.67
N CYS A 543 17.03 18.19 -10.79
CA CYS A 543 15.97 18.55 -11.73
C CYS A 543 14.87 19.34 -11.03
N GLY A 544 14.38 20.38 -11.70
CA GLY A 544 13.12 21.02 -11.34
C GLY A 544 11.93 20.31 -11.99
N HIS A 545 10.73 20.65 -11.54
CA HIS A 545 9.50 20.00 -12.01
C HIS A 545 9.13 20.32 -13.45
N GLU A 546 9.75 21.33 -14.08
CA GLU A 546 9.64 21.57 -15.52
C GLU A 546 10.16 20.39 -16.36
N LYS A 547 10.90 19.47 -15.73
CA LYS A 547 11.48 18.27 -16.33
C LYS A 547 10.83 16.98 -15.87
N ASP A 548 9.64 17.03 -15.27
CA ASP A 548 8.99 15.80 -14.83
C ASP A 548 8.65 14.90 -16.01
N ALA A 549 9.07 13.64 -15.89
CA ALA A 549 8.84 12.59 -16.86
C ALA A 549 7.40 12.07 -16.80
N GLY A 550 6.89 11.68 -17.96
CA GLY A 550 5.59 11.08 -18.14
C GLY A 550 5.65 9.86 -19.07
N VAL A 551 4.55 9.13 -19.14
CA VAL A 551 4.43 7.99 -20.04
C VAL A 551 3.01 7.85 -20.58
N ILE A 552 2.92 7.33 -21.80
CA ILE A 552 1.68 6.81 -22.39
C ILE A 552 1.90 5.32 -22.68
N CYS A 553 1.15 4.48 -21.98
CA CYS A 553 1.16 3.03 -22.15
C CYS A 553 0.04 2.56 -23.08
N GLN A 554 0.20 1.35 -23.62
CA GLN A 554 -0.77 0.74 -24.50
C GLN A 554 -1.88 0.08 -23.69
N ASP A 555 -2.91 0.88 -23.36
CA ASP A 555 -4.14 0.33 -22.81
C ASP A 555 -4.73 -0.72 -23.78
N LYS A 556 -5.19 -1.83 -23.21
CA LYS A 556 -5.77 -2.94 -23.97
C LYS A 556 -7.21 -2.68 -24.37
N VAL A 557 -7.82 -1.59 -23.90
CA VAL A 557 -9.19 -1.18 -24.18
C VAL A 557 -9.19 0.29 -24.59
N ARG A 558 -10.06 0.68 -25.53
CA ARG A 558 -10.30 2.08 -25.89
C ARG A 558 -11.75 2.34 -26.25
N LEU A 559 -12.17 3.60 -26.12
CA LEU A 559 -13.47 4.11 -26.56
C LEU A 559 -13.30 4.96 -27.83
N VAL A 560 -14.04 4.62 -28.89
CA VAL A 560 -13.88 5.24 -30.23
C VAL A 560 -15.20 5.86 -30.72
N ASN A 561 -15.10 6.88 -31.58
CA ASN A 561 -16.23 7.58 -32.22
C ASN A 561 -17.14 8.35 -31.24
N SER A 562 -16.55 9.03 -30.27
CA SER A 562 -17.23 10.04 -29.44
C SER A 562 -16.34 11.29 -29.30
N THR A 563 -16.94 12.39 -28.85
CA THR A 563 -16.20 13.61 -28.49
C THR A 563 -15.68 13.60 -27.06
N SER A 564 -16.09 12.63 -26.24
CA SER A 564 -15.64 12.42 -24.86
C SER A 564 -14.74 11.19 -24.76
N SER A 565 -13.68 11.27 -23.95
CA SER A 565 -12.85 10.13 -23.59
C SER A 565 -13.58 9.08 -22.74
N CYS A 566 -14.73 9.44 -22.17
CA CYS A 566 -15.55 8.60 -21.29
C CYS A 566 -16.80 8.03 -21.99
N SER A 567 -16.88 8.11 -23.32
CA SER A 567 -17.94 7.44 -24.07
C SER A 567 -17.47 7.00 -25.45
N GLY A 568 -18.08 5.95 -26.01
CA GLY A 568 -17.75 5.49 -27.36
C GLY A 568 -18.00 3.99 -27.58
N ARG A 569 -17.66 3.52 -28.79
CA ARG A 569 -17.59 2.10 -29.14
C ARG A 569 -16.41 1.46 -28.41
N VAL A 570 -16.64 0.31 -27.80
CA VAL A 570 -15.61 -0.43 -27.06
C VAL A 570 -14.76 -1.24 -28.05
N GLU A 571 -13.46 -0.98 -28.06
CA GLU A 571 -12.50 -1.74 -28.84
C GLU A 571 -11.41 -2.31 -27.92
N VAL A 572 -10.96 -3.52 -28.23
CA VAL A 572 -9.96 -4.26 -27.45
C VAL A 572 -8.77 -4.63 -28.32
N LEU A 573 -7.58 -4.63 -27.72
CA LEU A 573 -6.34 -4.99 -28.38
C LEU A 573 -5.97 -6.44 -28.10
N GLN A 574 -5.98 -7.28 -29.15
CA GLN A 574 -5.56 -8.66 -29.07
C GLN A 574 -4.66 -9.01 -30.27
N ASN A 575 -3.57 -9.74 -30.03
CA ASN A 575 -2.57 -10.09 -31.05
C ASN A 575 -2.05 -8.86 -31.84
N ARG A 576 -1.86 -7.72 -31.16
CA ARG A 576 -1.45 -6.43 -31.74
C ARG A 576 -2.41 -5.85 -32.79
N GLN A 577 -3.67 -6.29 -32.81
CA GLN A 577 -4.72 -5.75 -33.67
C GLN A 577 -5.93 -5.31 -32.85
N TRP A 578 -6.41 -4.10 -33.15
CA TRP A 578 -7.67 -3.61 -32.57
C TRP A 578 -8.84 -4.34 -33.21
N GLY A 579 -9.80 -4.71 -32.38
CA GLY A 579 -11.06 -5.28 -32.82
C GLY A 579 -12.17 -4.93 -31.85
N THR A 580 -13.41 -5.18 -32.26
CA THR A 580 -14.60 -4.70 -31.55
C THR A 580 -15.14 -5.74 -30.57
N VAL A 581 -15.97 -5.27 -29.65
CA VAL A 581 -16.74 -6.11 -28.72
C VAL A 581 -18.18 -6.21 -29.21
N CYS A 582 -18.72 -7.42 -29.22
CA CYS A 582 -20.11 -7.69 -29.60
C CYS A 582 -21.07 -7.31 -28.47
N ASP A 583 -22.25 -6.81 -28.84
CA ASP A 583 -23.34 -6.47 -27.92
C ASP A 583 -24.16 -7.70 -27.45
N ASP A 584 -23.91 -8.88 -28.04
CA ASP A 584 -24.51 -10.13 -27.58
C ASP A 584 -24.00 -10.42 -26.16
N GLY A 585 -24.89 -10.34 -25.17
CA GLY A 585 -24.59 -10.49 -23.75
C GLY A 585 -24.07 -9.22 -23.08
N TRP A 586 -23.87 -8.12 -23.82
CA TRP A 586 -23.31 -6.88 -23.30
C TRP A 586 -24.28 -6.15 -22.37
N ASP A 587 -23.92 -6.04 -21.10
CA ASP A 587 -24.78 -5.46 -20.07
C ASP A 587 -24.11 -4.35 -19.24
N ALA A 588 -24.80 -3.89 -18.19
CA ALA A 588 -24.30 -2.84 -17.31
C ALA A 588 -23.07 -3.28 -16.49
N SER A 589 -22.93 -4.58 -16.20
CA SER A 589 -21.78 -5.14 -15.50
C SER A 589 -20.55 -5.09 -16.39
N ASP A 590 -20.69 -5.48 -17.66
CA ASP A 590 -19.59 -5.37 -18.63
C ASP A 590 -19.17 -3.91 -18.85
N ALA A 591 -20.15 -3.03 -19.02
CA ALA A 591 -19.93 -1.60 -19.15
C ALA A 591 -19.26 -0.98 -17.91
N ALA A 592 -19.58 -1.48 -16.70
CA ALA A 592 -18.99 -0.99 -15.46
C ALA A 592 -17.49 -1.27 -15.39
N VAL A 593 -17.06 -2.44 -15.87
CA VAL A 593 -15.65 -2.77 -15.99
C VAL A 593 -14.95 -1.80 -16.93
N VAL A 594 -15.56 -1.46 -18.07
CA VAL A 594 -14.99 -0.50 -19.02
C VAL A 594 -14.93 0.91 -18.43
N CYS A 595 -16.00 1.41 -17.82
CA CYS A 595 -16.03 2.76 -17.23
C CYS A 595 -15.01 2.91 -16.11
N ARG A 596 -14.84 1.88 -15.29
CA ARG A 596 -13.81 1.84 -14.24
C ARG A 596 -12.41 1.77 -14.85
N GLN A 597 -12.18 0.90 -15.83
CA GLN A 597 -10.88 0.76 -16.50
C GLN A 597 -10.42 2.07 -17.14
N MET A 598 -11.35 2.79 -17.78
CA MET A 598 -11.09 4.10 -18.39
C MET A 598 -10.96 5.24 -17.36
N GLY A 599 -11.20 4.98 -16.07
CA GLY A 599 -11.12 6.00 -15.01
C GLY A 599 -12.27 7.01 -15.05
N CYS A 600 -13.43 6.64 -15.61
CA CYS A 600 -14.54 7.56 -15.91
C CYS A 600 -15.72 7.49 -14.94
N GLY A 601 -15.58 6.78 -13.82
CA GLY A 601 -16.65 6.66 -12.81
C GLY A 601 -17.66 5.55 -13.13
N ALA A 602 -18.93 5.80 -12.82
CA ALA A 602 -20.02 4.84 -12.97
C ALA A 602 -20.53 4.76 -14.41
N VAL A 603 -21.27 3.69 -14.71
CA VAL A 603 -21.99 3.55 -15.98
C VAL A 603 -23.19 4.47 -15.96
N LEU A 604 -23.30 5.35 -16.96
CA LEU A 604 -24.50 6.14 -17.19
C LEU A 604 -25.43 5.44 -18.17
N GLU A 605 -24.88 4.95 -19.30
CA GLU A 605 -25.66 4.25 -20.31
C GLU A 605 -24.85 3.14 -20.99
N VAL A 606 -25.51 2.00 -21.21
CA VAL A 606 -25.01 0.89 -22.02
C VAL A 606 -25.52 1.07 -23.45
N LYS A 607 -24.64 0.97 -24.45
CA LYS A 607 -25.00 1.11 -25.86
C LYS A 607 -24.76 -0.18 -26.63
N SER A 608 -25.66 -0.48 -27.55
CA SER A 608 -25.66 -1.65 -28.41
C SER A 608 -25.95 -1.24 -29.86
N ALA A 609 -26.03 -2.21 -30.76
CA ALA A 609 -26.39 -2.06 -32.17
C ALA A 609 -25.53 -1.02 -32.92
N ALA A 610 -24.22 -0.98 -32.62
CA ALA A 610 -23.27 -0.05 -33.23
C ALA A 610 -23.70 1.43 -33.14
N TYR A 611 -24.20 1.84 -31.98
CA TYR A 611 -24.64 3.22 -31.70
C TYR A 611 -23.61 4.29 -32.11
N TYR A 612 -22.32 4.04 -31.87
CA TYR A 612 -21.20 4.91 -32.25
C TYR A 612 -20.66 4.63 -33.66
N GLY A 613 -21.47 4.01 -34.50
CA GLY A 613 -21.09 3.51 -35.81
C GLY A 613 -20.36 2.17 -35.75
N LYS A 614 -20.41 1.46 -36.88
CA LYS A 614 -19.74 0.18 -37.08
C LYS A 614 -18.22 0.35 -37.03
N GLY A 615 -17.56 -0.52 -36.28
CA GLY A 615 -16.11 -0.66 -36.32
C GLY A 615 -15.64 -1.43 -37.56
N SER A 616 -14.38 -1.84 -37.53
CA SER A 616 -13.73 -2.53 -38.63
C SER A 616 -12.76 -3.59 -38.12
N GLY A 617 -12.55 -4.66 -38.88
CA GLY A 617 -11.60 -5.71 -38.53
C GLY A 617 -12.28 -6.91 -37.88
N THR A 618 -11.66 -7.46 -36.84
CA THR A 618 -12.16 -8.66 -36.15
C THR A 618 -13.03 -8.26 -34.95
N VAL A 619 -14.11 -9.00 -34.69
CA VAL A 619 -14.83 -8.93 -33.41
C VAL A 619 -14.13 -9.90 -32.45
N TRP A 620 -13.42 -9.38 -31.45
CA TRP A 620 -12.57 -10.18 -30.55
C TRP A 620 -13.35 -10.87 -29.43
N MET A 621 -14.48 -10.28 -29.04
CA MET A 621 -15.24 -10.73 -27.88
C MET A 621 -16.73 -10.76 -28.19
N SER A 622 -17.42 -11.81 -27.74
CA SER A 622 -18.89 -11.83 -27.63
C SER A 622 -19.32 -12.61 -26.41
N ASN A 623 -20.57 -12.41 -25.97
CA ASN A 623 -21.09 -12.95 -24.72
C ASN A 623 -20.12 -12.63 -23.58
N VAL A 624 -19.70 -11.36 -23.54
CA VAL A 624 -18.95 -10.86 -22.40
C VAL A 624 -19.88 -11.02 -21.20
N ASN A 625 -19.33 -11.61 -20.15
CA ASN A 625 -20.09 -11.91 -18.95
C ASN A 625 -19.19 -11.56 -17.76
N CYS A 626 -19.09 -10.27 -17.52
CA CYS A 626 -18.45 -9.70 -16.37
C CYS A 626 -19.38 -9.80 -15.15
N PHE A 627 -18.79 -9.98 -13.97
CA PHE A 627 -19.46 -9.78 -12.69
C PHE A 627 -19.61 -8.28 -12.35
N GLY A 628 -19.06 -7.39 -13.17
CA GLY A 628 -19.04 -5.94 -12.96
C GLY A 628 -17.88 -5.47 -12.08
N ASN A 629 -17.04 -6.41 -11.67
CA ASN A 629 -16.10 -6.27 -10.57
C ASN A 629 -14.65 -6.65 -10.99
N GLU A 630 -14.45 -6.85 -12.28
CA GLU A 630 -13.17 -7.14 -12.88
C GLU A 630 -12.32 -5.87 -13.05
N SER A 631 -10.99 -5.99 -12.86
CA SER A 631 -10.07 -4.85 -13.04
C SER A 631 -9.91 -4.41 -14.49
N THR A 632 -10.12 -5.31 -15.45
CA THR A 632 -10.04 -5.01 -16.88
C THR A 632 -11.03 -5.86 -17.65
N LEU A 633 -11.54 -5.38 -18.78
CA LEU A 633 -12.49 -6.13 -19.63
C LEU A 633 -11.93 -7.49 -20.09
N MET A 634 -10.61 -7.59 -20.27
CA MET A 634 -9.92 -8.81 -20.67
C MET A 634 -9.99 -9.96 -19.64
N LYS A 635 -10.36 -9.68 -18.38
CA LYS A 635 -10.46 -10.66 -17.30
C LYS A 635 -11.85 -11.29 -17.17
N CYS A 636 -12.86 -10.73 -17.84
CA CYS A 636 -14.20 -11.29 -17.85
C CYS A 636 -14.23 -12.62 -18.64
N SER A 637 -15.25 -13.43 -18.42
CA SER A 637 -15.52 -14.55 -19.31
C SER A 637 -16.09 -14.03 -20.62
N TYR A 638 -15.57 -14.51 -21.76
CA TYR A 638 -16.08 -14.16 -23.09
C TYR A 638 -15.71 -15.23 -24.13
N ASN A 639 -16.43 -15.24 -25.25
CA ASN A 639 -16.11 -16.09 -26.40
C ASN A 639 -15.03 -15.44 -27.26
N ARG A 640 -13.86 -16.09 -27.38
CA ARG A 640 -12.65 -15.59 -28.07
C ARG A 640 -12.73 -15.58 -29.61
N SER A 641 -13.79 -16.12 -30.20
CA SER A 641 -13.94 -16.21 -31.65
C SER A 641 -15.42 -16.32 -32.05
N PRO A 642 -16.18 -15.21 -32.00
CA PRO A 642 -17.61 -15.21 -32.30
C PRO A 642 -17.85 -15.49 -33.79
N THR A 643 -18.35 -16.66 -34.15
CA THR A 643 -18.70 -16.98 -35.54
C THR A 643 -19.98 -16.30 -36.05
N SER A 644 -20.70 -15.59 -35.17
CA SER A 644 -22.05 -15.07 -35.45
C SER A 644 -22.24 -13.57 -35.16
N CYS A 645 -21.19 -12.81 -34.85
CA CYS A 645 -21.32 -11.38 -34.56
C CYS A 645 -20.63 -10.53 -35.63
N GLY A 646 -21.40 -9.65 -36.28
CA GLY A 646 -20.90 -8.63 -37.22
C GLY A 646 -20.87 -7.24 -36.60
N HIS A 647 -20.26 -6.28 -37.29
CA HIS A 647 -20.08 -4.92 -36.77
C HIS A 647 -21.37 -4.11 -36.59
N GLU A 648 -22.53 -4.59 -37.07
CA GLU A 648 -23.84 -4.05 -36.71
C GLU A 648 -24.20 -4.24 -35.23
N LYS A 649 -23.46 -5.10 -34.52
CA LYS A 649 -23.62 -5.43 -33.12
C LYS A 649 -22.47 -4.91 -32.25
N ASP A 650 -21.71 -3.92 -32.70
CA ASP A 650 -20.62 -3.40 -31.89
C ASP A 650 -21.16 -2.69 -30.62
N ALA A 651 -20.63 -3.10 -29.47
CA ALA A 651 -20.98 -2.59 -28.15
C ALA A 651 -20.36 -1.21 -27.89
N GLY A 652 -21.03 -0.42 -27.05
CA GLY A 652 -20.58 0.91 -26.64
C GLY A 652 -20.99 1.25 -25.21
N VAL A 653 -20.45 2.35 -24.69
CA VAL A 653 -20.71 2.79 -23.32
C VAL A 653 -20.68 4.31 -23.18
N ILE A 654 -21.38 4.83 -22.17
CA ILE A 654 -21.27 6.20 -21.65
C ILE A 654 -21.03 6.13 -20.14
N CYS A 655 -19.96 6.76 -19.69
CA CYS A 655 -19.51 6.77 -18.30
C CYS A 655 -19.57 8.17 -17.68
N GLY A 656 -19.67 8.25 -16.35
CA GLY A 656 -19.56 9.50 -15.60
C GLY A 656 -19.70 9.33 -14.08
N TYR A 657 -19.39 10.37 -13.32
CA TYR A 657 -19.51 10.36 -11.86
C TYR A 657 -20.91 10.79 -11.38
N ILE A 658 -21.49 10.03 -10.44
CA ILE A 658 -22.76 10.36 -9.78
C ILE A 658 -22.51 11.44 -8.72
N LYS A 659 -23.29 12.53 -8.71
CA LYS A 659 -23.22 13.58 -7.69
C LYS A 659 -24.24 13.30 -6.57
N VAL A 660 -23.77 13.06 -5.34
CA VAL A 660 -24.61 12.96 -4.13
C VAL A 660 -24.53 14.28 -3.36
N LEU A 661 -25.67 14.84 -2.95
CA LEU A 661 -25.76 16.08 -2.18
C LEU A 661 -26.23 15.77 -0.76
N LEU A 662 -25.36 16.02 0.23
CA LEU A 662 -25.68 15.85 1.65
C LEU A 662 -26.09 17.20 2.27
N LYS A 663 -27.19 17.20 3.04
CA LYS A 663 -27.61 18.36 3.83
C LYS A 663 -27.41 18.04 5.32
N ILE A 664 -26.52 18.78 5.98
CA ILE A 664 -26.20 18.62 7.41
C ILE A 664 -26.80 19.79 8.19
N GLU A 665 -27.66 19.52 9.18
CA GLU A 665 -28.18 20.54 10.12
C GLU A 665 -27.50 20.43 11.48
N VAL A 666 -26.91 21.54 11.94
CA VAL A 666 -26.15 21.66 13.20
C VAL A 666 -26.97 22.46 14.22
N LYS A 667 -27.24 21.89 15.40
CA LYS A 667 -27.80 22.62 16.56
C LYS A 667 -26.76 22.75 17.69
N ALA A 668 -26.48 23.98 18.10
CA ALA A 668 -25.65 24.31 19.26
C ALA A 668 -26.52 24.58 20.50
N GLU A 669 -26.07 24.13 21.68
CA GLU A 669 -26.67 24.53 22.96
C GLU A 669 -26.11 25.86 23.49
N LEU A 670 -26.95 26.54 24.29
CA LEU A 670 -26.86 27.94 24.72
C LEU A 670 -25.44 28.42 25.10
N GLY A 671 -24.99 29.47 24.42
CA GLY A 671 -23.75 30.19 24.71
C GLY A 671 -22.76 30.30 23.55
N VAL A 672 -23.04 29.62 22.42
CA VAL A 672 -22.17 29.59 21.24
C VAL A 672 -22.90 30.18 20.03
N ASN A 673 -22.22 31.00 19.22
CA ASN A 673 -22.74 31.51 17.96
C ASN A 673 -22.60 30.42 16.86
N PRO A 674 -23.71 29.88 16.32
CA PRO A 674 -23.65 28.83 15.30
C PRO A 674 -23.10 29.29 13.94
N ASN A 675 -22.86 30.59 13.76
CA ASN A 675 -22.26 31.18 12.54
C ASN A 675 -20.80 31.63 12.76
N ASP A 676 -20.14 31.18 13.82
CA ASP A 676 -18.72 31.47 14.04
C ASP A 676 -17.88 30.76 12.97
N ALA A 677 -17.14 31.54 12.17
CA ALA A 677 -16.33 31.03 11.07
C ALA A 677 -15.24 30.06 11.52
N GLY A 678 -14.71 30.20 12.75
CA GLY A 678 -13.73 29.29 13.33
C GLY A 678 -14.34 27.93 13.67
N ILE A 679 -15.58 27.90 14.17
CA ILE A 679 -16.32 26.66 14.44
C ILE A 679 -16.71 25.97 13.14
N MET A 680 -17.19 26.72 12.15
CA MET A 680 -17.59 26.18 10.84
C MET A 680 -16.40 25.68 10.01
N ASN A 681 -15.23 26.33 10.09
CA ASN A 681 -14.00 25.84 9.46
C ASN A 681 -13.52 24.55 10.12
N LYS A 682 -13.56 24.46 11.45
CA LYS A 682 -13.16 23.24 12.18
C LYS A 682 -14.13 22.08 11.92
N LEU A 683 -15.43 22.35 11.83
CA LEU A 683 -16.44 21.38 11.39
C LEU A 683 -16.22 20.94 9.92
N SER A 684 -15.87 21.89 9.04
CA SER A 684 -15.53 21.60 7.64
C SER A 684 -14.26 20.77 7.50
N GLU A 685 -13.27 20.95 8.38
CA GLU A 685 -12.04 20.15 8.40
C GLU A 685 -12.31 18.74 8.91
N GLU A 686 -13.08 18.60 9.99
CA GLU A 686 -13.51 17.30 10.53
C GLU A 686 -14.38 16.52 9.52
N VAL A 687 -15.31 17.18 8.81
CA VAL A 687 -16.13 16.53 7.76
C VAL A 687 -15.33 16.26 6.46
N ARG A 688 -14.30 17.06 6.15
CA ARG A 688 -13.35 16.76 5.05
C ARG A 688 -12.50 15.52 5.35
N ALA A 689 -12.19 15.25 6.62
CA ALA A 689 -11.39 14.10 7.04
C ALA A 689 -12.13 12.74 6.89
N VAL A 690 -13.46 12.75 6.78
CA VAL A 690 -14.30 11.54 6.61
C VAL A 690 -14.37 11.05 5.14
N GLY A 691 -13.87 11.83 4.18
CA GLY A 691 -13.75 11.45 2.76
C GLY A 691 -14.91 11.94 1.88
N ARG A 692 -14.55 12.53 0.73
CA ARG A 692 -15.38 13.03 -0.40
C ARG A 692 -16.88 13.32 -0.13
N VAL A 693 -17.19 14.12 0.89
CA VAL A 693 -18.48 14.83 1.03
C VAL A 693 -18.29 16.26 0.54
N THR A 694 -19.13 16.70 -0.41
CA THR A 694 -19.24 18.15 -0.72
C THR A 694 -20.30 18.72 0.22
N LEU A 695 -19.87 19.45 1.25
CA LEU A 695 -20.76 20.12 2.21
C LEU A 695 -21.47 21.29 1.53
N ASN A 696 -22.75 21.12 1.20
CA ASN A 696 -23.62 22.28 0.99
C ASN A 696 -24.24 22.65 2.34
N CYS A 697 -23.55 23.52 3.09
CA CYS A 697 -24.18 24.26 4.18
C CYS A 697 -25.26 25.18 3.60
N ILE A 698 -26.50 24.70 3.52
CA ILE A 698 -27.65 25.55 3.24
C ILE A 698 -28.05 26.21 4.57
N LEU A 699 -27.51 27.40 4.82
CA LEU A 699 -28.06 28.33 5.79
C LEU A 699 -29.36 28.90 5.21
N HIS A 700 -30.51 28.29 5.55
CA HIS A 700 -31.83 28.84 5.22
C HIS A 700 -32.46 29.44 6.48
N CYS A 701 -32.47 30.77 6.59
CA CYS A 701 -33.68 31.51 7.00
C CYS A 701 -33.54 33.03 6.80
N CYS A 702 -33.64 33.46 5.54
CA CYS A 702 -34.60 34.51 5.19
C CYS A 702 -35.27 34.11 3.87
N HIS A 703 -36.58 34.25 3.85
CA HIS A 703 -37.50 33.70 2.86
C HIS A 703 -37.43 34.36 1.47
N LEU A 704 -37.86 33.57 0.47
CA LEU A 704 -38.46 33.91 -0.83
C LEU A 704 -37.54 34.13 -2.05
N LEU A 705 -37.43 33.06 -2.85
CA LEU A 705 -37.34 33.00 -4.33
C LEU A 705 -36.31 33.89 -5.03
N ALA A 706 -35.15 33.33 -5.42
CA ALA A 706 -34.44 33.72 -6.64
C ALA A 706 -33.51 32.59 -7.14
N ALA A 707 -33.49 32.38 -8.44
CA ALA A 707 -32.81 31.32 -9.16
C ALA A 707 -31.28 31.46 -9.10
N HIS A 708 -30.54 30.35 -8.91
CA HIS A 708 -29.11 30.31 -9.21
C HIS A 708 -28.94 29.92 -10.69
N ALA A 709 -28.26 30.76 -11.45
CA ALA A 709 -27.89 30.53 -12.84
C ALA A 709 -26.38 30.23 -12.88
N PRO A 710 -25.93 29.02 -13.25
CA PRO A 710 -24.52 28.66 -13.24
C PRO A 710 -23.70 29.50 -14.24
N VAL A 711 -22.49 29.88 -13.83
CA VAL A 711 -21.47 30.58 -14.64
C VAL A 711 -20.37 29.58 -15.03
N ARG A 712 -19.78 29.72 -16.23
CA ARG A 712 -18.62 28.93 -16.68
C ARG A 712 -17.65 29.79 -17.50
N LEU A 713 -16.38 29.36 -17.54
CA LEU A 713 -15.37 29.93 -18.42
C LEU A 713 -15.09 28.98 -19.58
N VAL A 714 -15.05 29.52 -20.80
CA VAL A 714 -14.89 28.74 -22.04
C VAL A 714 -13.71 29.31 -22.85
N ASP A 715 -12.97 28.42 -23.52
CA ASP A 715 -11.85 28.75 -24.42
C ASP A 715 -10.67 29.52 -23.79
N GLY A 716 -10.49 29.39 -22.46
CA GLY A 716 -9.26 29.81 -21.79
C GLY A 716 -8.23 28.69 -21.63
N ASP A 717 -7.02 29.05 -21.20
CA ASP A 717 -5.89 28.13 -21.09
C ASP A 717 -6.02 27.16 -19.90
N ASN A 718 -6.93 27.45 -18.96
CA ASN A 718 -7.23 26.62 -17.79
C ASN A 718 -8.65 26.89 -17.27
N ILE A 719 -9.07 26.19 -16.19
CA ILE A 719 -10.42 26.32 -15.61
C ILE A 719 -10.71 27.69 -14.98
N CYS A 720 -9.69 28.52 -14.76
CA CYS A 720 -9.74 29.82 -14.10
C CYS A 720 -9.45 30.99 -15.05
N SER A 721 -9.50 30.74 -16.35
CA SER A 721 -9.44 31.76 -17.40
C SER A 721 -10.40 31.40 -18.53
N GLY A 722 -10.96 32.40 -19.20
CA GLY A 722 -11.82 32.17 -20.37
C GLY A 722 -12.92 33.20 -20.55
N ARG A 723 -13.69 33.03 -21.62
CA ARG A 723 -14.91 33.78 -21.92
C ARG A 723 -15.99 33.44 -20.90
N VAL A 724 -16.67 34.45 -20.36
CA VAL A 724 -17.70 34.28 -19.33
C VAL A 724 -19.04 33.93 -19.98
N GLU A 725 -19.56 32.77 -19.64
CA GLU A 725 -20.88 32.31 -20.06
C GLU A 725 -21.77 32.03 -18.83
N VAL A 726 -23.05 32.40 -18.92
CA VAL A 726 -24.02 32.26 -17.83
C VAL A 726 -25.27 31.52 -18.31
N LEU A 727 -25.85 30.69 -17.45
CA LEU A 727 -27.08 29.95 -17.74
C LEU A 727 -28.31 30.68 -17.18
N LEU A 728 -28.88 31.62 -17.94
CA LEU A 728 -30.15 32.27 -17.58
C LEU A 728 -31.34 31.62 -18.29
N ASP A 729 -32.45 31.44 -17.58
CA ASP A 729 -33.69 30.86 -18.10
C ASP A 729 -33.52 29.48 -18.79
N GLY A 730 -32.52 28.68 -18.36
CA GLY A 730 -32.25 27.35 -18.92
C GLY A 730 -31.48 27.35 -20.25
N GLN A 731 -30.93 28.49 -20.68
CA GLN A 731 -30.12 28.62 -21.88
C GLN A 731 -28.76 29.27 -21.58
N TRP A 732 -27.68 28.67 -22.07
CA TRP A 732 -26.34 29.26 -21.97
C TRP A 732 -26.21 30.43 -22.95
N GLY A 733 -25.54 31.49 -22.50
CA GLY A 733 -25.20 32.64 -23.32
C GLY A 733 -24.09 33.46 -22.71
N THR A 734 -23.51 34.36 -23.50
CA THR A 734 -22.31 35.12 -23.15
C THR A 734 -22.66 36.41 -22.40
N VAL A 735 -21.65 37.00 -21.78
CA VAL A 735 -21.72 38.30 -21.10
C VAL A 735 -21.06 39.36 -22.00
N CYS A 736 -21.68 40.53 -22.14
CA CYS A 736 -21.12 41.66 -22.88
C CYS A 736 -20.02 42.33 -22.06
N ASP A 737 -18.96 42.77 -22.70
CA ASP A 737 -17.84 43.49 -22.10
C ASP A 737 -18.07 45.00 -21.92
N ASP A 738 -19.21 45.52 -22.41
CA ASP A 738 -19.67 46.88 -22.14
C ASP A 738 -19.74 47.11 -20.62
N GLY A 739 -18.82 47.92 -20.09
CA GLY A 739 -18.73 48.22 -18.66
C GLY A 739 -18.03 47.15 -17.81
N TRP A 740 -17.52 46.07 -18.42
CA TRP A 740 -16.87 44.95 -17.74
C TRP A 740 -15.52 45.34 -17.14
N ASP A 741 -15.41 45.27 -15.81
CA ASP A 741 -14.22 45.65 -15.07
C ASP A 741 -13.73 44.59 -14.08
N LEU A 742 -12.67 44.91 -13.32
CA LEU A 742 -12.08 43.97 -12.36
C LEU A 742 -13.02 43.62 -11.20
N SER A 743 -13.99 44.48 -10.88
CA SER A 743 -15.01 44.18 -9.86
C SER A 743 -15.98 43.12 -10.37
N ASP A 744 -16.35 43.16 -11.65
CA ASP A 744 -17.17 42.12 -12.28
C ASP A 744 -16.41 40.79 -12.35
N ALA A 745 -15.17 40.86 -12.83
CA ALA A 745 -14.28 39.72 -12.88
C ALA A 745 -14.03 39.09 -11.49
N ALA A 746 -13.91 39.90 -10.43
CA ALA A 746 -13.70 39.41 -9.06
C ALA A 746 -14.88 38.58 -8.56
N VAL A 747 -16.11 38.97 -8.91
CA VAL A 747 -17.30 38.17 -8.61
C VAL A 747 -17.25 36.83 -9.33
N VAL A 748 -16.86 36.80 -10.61
CA VAL A 748 -16.72 35.54 -11.37
C VAL A 748 -15.62 34.65 -10.80
N CYS A 749 -14.43 35.18 -10.52
CA CYS A 749 -13.32 34.41 -9.96
C CYS A 749 -13.66 33.84 -8.58
N ARG A 750 -14.35 34.61 -7.74
CA ARG A 750 -14.81 34.15 -6.43
C ARG A 750 -15.93 33.11 -6.54
N GLU A 751 -16.91 33.32 -7.41
CA GLU A 751 -18.01 32.37 -7.66
C GLU A 751 -17.49 31.01 -8.15
N LEU A 752 -16.41 31.02 -8.94
CA LEU A 752 -15.75 29.82 -9.46
C LEU A 752 -14.64 29.24 -8.56
N GLY A 753 -14.29 29.92 -7.47
CA GLY A 753 -13.24 29.47 -6.53
C GLY A 753 -11.81 29.57 -7.08
N CYS A 754 -11.57 30.48 -8.01
CA CYS A 754 -10.33 30.62 -8.79
C CYS A 754 -9.32 31.64 -8.23
N GLY A 755 -9.51 32.08 -6.99
CA GLY A 755 -8.70 33.14 -6.36
C GLY A 755 -9.18 34.55 -6.73
N ASP A 756 -8.26 35.50 -6.77
CA ASP A 756 -8.57 36.90 -7.08
C ASP A 756 -8.60 37.13 -8.60
N ALA A 757 -9.38 38.11 -9.06
CA ALA A 757 -9.35 38.52 -10.46
C ALA A 757 -8.05 39.26 -10.78
N VAL A 758 -7.30 38.75 -11.76
CA VAL A 758 -6.06 39.37 -12.25
C VAL A 758 -6.35 40.28 -13.43
N GLU A 759 -7.17 39.82 -14.38
CA GLU A 759 -7.53 40.60 -15.55
C GLU A 759 -9.01 40.42 -15.96
N ALA A 760 -9.68 41.53 -16.23
CA ALA A 760 -10.94 41.58 -16.95
C ALA A 760 -10.65 41.75 -18.44
N LYS A 761 -11.04 40.76 -19.26
CA LYS A 761 -10.79 40.74 -20.71
C LYS A 761 -12.03 41.18 -21.47
N TYR A 762 -11.81 41.89 -22.57
CA TYR A 762 -12.83 42.45 -23.45
C TYR A 762 -12.48 42.09 -24.91
N ALA A 763 -13.34 42.48 -25.84
CA ALA A 763 -13.28 42.28 -27.28
C ALA A 763 -13.18 40.81 -27.71
N ALA A 764 -13.92 39.91 -27.04
CA ALA A 764 -13.92 38.48 -27.32
C ALA A 764 -12.53 37.85 -27.31
N TYR A 765 -11.71 38.23 -26.33
CA TYR A 765 -10.31 37.80 -26.20
C TYR A 765 -10.13 36.27 -26.29
N PHE A 766 -11.05 35.51 -25.71
CA PHE A 766 -11.05 34.04 -25.73
C PHE A 766 -11.87 33.45 -26.90
N GLY A 767 -12.10 34.22 -27.95
CA GLY A 767 -12.91 33.83 -29.09
C GLY A 767 -14.40 34.15 -28.92
N LEU A 768 -15.10 34.16 -30.06
CA LEU A 768 -16.52 34.48 -30.14
C LEU A 768 -17.37 33.34 -29.58
N GLY A 769 -18.29 33.67 -28.68
CA GLY A 769 -19.25 32.70 -28.17
C GLY A 769 -20.28 32.28 -29.21
N THR A 770 -21.06 31.26 -28.84
CA THR A 770 -22.13 30.73 -29.67
C THR A 770 -23.44 30.75 -28.87
N GLY A 771 -24.33 31.70 -29.16
CA GLY A 771 -25.61 31.81 -28.48
C GLY A 771 -26.13 33.24 -28.39
N PRO A 772 -27.13 33.53 -27.54
CA PRO A 772 -27.48 34.90 -27.20
C PRO A 772 -26.45 35.48 -26.21
N ILE A 773 -26.12 36.76 -26.33
CA ILE A 773 -25.53 37.52 -25.23
C ILE A 773 -26.67 37.77 -24.23
N LEU A 774 -26.56 37.31 -22.98
CA LEU A 774 -27.64 37.29 -21.99
C LEU A 774 -27.55 38.39 -20.94
N MET A 775 -26.35 38.93 -20.72
CA MET A 775 -26.09 40.01 -19.78
C MET A 775 -25.33 41.12 -20.51
N ASN A 776 -25.82 42.35 -20.40
CA ASN A 776 -25.15 43.55 -20.92
C ASN A 776 -24.96 44.56 -19.78
N TYR A 777 -23.93 45.40 -19.85
CA TYR A 777 -23.65 46.44 -18.86
C TYR A 777 -23.61 45.90 -17.42
N VAL A 778 -22.83 44.84 -17.20
CA VAL A 778 -22.63 44.28 -15.87
C VAL A 778 -21.84 45.28 -15.03
N HIS A 779 -22.32 45.54 -13.81
CA HIS A 779 -21.67 46.46 -12.88
C HIS A 779 -21.81 45.94 -11.45
N CYS A 780 -20.81 45.18 -11.03
CA CYS A 780 -20.64 44.66 -9.69
C CYS A 780 -19.91 45.67 -8.79
N VAL A 781 -20.19 45.62 -7.49
CA VAL A 781 -19.39 46.26 -6.43
C VAL A 781 -18.12 45.44 -6.14
N GLY A 782 -18.10 44.16 -6.52
CA GLY A 782 -16.96 43.24 -6.40
C GLY A 782 -17.06 42.26 -5.23
N ASN A 783 -18.08 42.40 -4.37
CA ASN A 783 -18.33 41.56 -3.19
C ASN A 783 -19.62 40.73 -3.28
N GLU A 784 -20.30 40.79 -4.42
CA GLU A 784 -21.48 39.98 -4.71
C GLU A 784 -21.14 38.49 -4.69
N PRO A 785 -22.00 37.63 -4.14
CA PRO A 785 -21.73 36.21 -4.06
C PRO A 785 -21.83 35.50 -5.42
N THR A 786 -22.62 36.03 -6.37
CA THR A 786 -22.72 35.51 -7.74
C THR A 786 -22.92 36.63 -8.76
N LEU A 787 -22.49 36.40 -10.01
CA LEU A 787 -22.53 37.39 -11.10
C LEU A 787 -23.96 37.88 -11.39
N ILE A 788 -24.95 37.02 -11.21
CA ILE A 788 -26.37 37.33 -11.46
C ILE A 788 -26.96 38.28 -10.42
N GLN A 789 -26.25 38.54 -9.32
CA GLN A 789 -26.64 39.52 -8.30
C GLN A 789 -26.07 40.91 -8.54
N CYS A 790 -25.16 41.04 -9.51
CA CYS A 790 -24.72 42.34 -9.99
C CYS A 790 -25.84 43.04 -10.78
N GLY A 791 -25.77 44.35 -10.90
CA GLY A 791 -26.65 45.07 -11.81
C GLY A 791 -26.26 44.75 -13.25
N PHE A 792 -27.24 44.43 -14.10
CA PHE A 792 -27.03 44.23 -15.54
C PHE A 792 -28.34 44.44 -16.31
N ASP A 793 -28.23 44.81 -17.58
CA ASP A 793 -29.34 44.89 -18.51
C ASP A 793 -29.55 43.53 -19.19
N ARG A 794 -30.78 43.01 -19.12
CA ARG A 794 -31.14 41.80 -19.88
C ARG A 794 -31.16 42.11 -21.36
N TRP A 795 -30.19 41.54 -22.06
CA TRP A 795 -30.05 41.67 -23.49
C TRP A 795 -30.31 40.32 -24.13
N LYS A 796 -31.06 40.26 -25.23
CA LYS A 796 -31.27 39.02 -26.02
C LYS A 796 -31.32 39.43 -27.50
N LEU A 797 -30.15 39.49 -28.14
CA LEU A 797 -30.04 39.73 -29.58
C LEU A 797 -29.27 38.59 -30.27
N ASN A 798 -29.54 38.43 -31.56
CA ASN A 798 -28.95 37.40 -32.41
C ASN A 798 -27.42 37.59 -32.58
N SER A 799 -26.76 36.48 -32.91
CA SER A 799 -25.33 36.13 -33.01
C SER A 799 -24.35 37.05 -33.79
N LEU A 800 -24.68 38.30 -34.09
CA LEU A 800 -23.86 39.23 -34.88
C LEU A 800 -22.95 40.17 -34.06
N TRP A 801 -22.91 40.04 -32.73
CA TRP A 801 -22.23 40.98 -31.83
C TRP A 801 -21.30 40.32 -30.79
N HIS A 802 -20.95 39.04 -30.96
CA HIS A 802 -20.01 38.33 -30.07
C HIS A 802 -18.60 38.91 -30.03
N GLN A 803 -18.31 39.94 -30.83
CA GLN A 803 -17.05 40.68 -30.74
C GLN A 803 -16.88 41.37 -29.38
N GLU A 804 -17.97 41.56 -28.64
CA GLU A 804 -18.02 42.22 -27.32
C GLU A 804 -18.17 41.18 -26.19
N ASP A 805 -17.76 39.92 -26.39
CA ASP A 805 -17.87 38.91 -25.32
C ASP A 805 -16.79 39.14 -24.24
N ALA A 806 -17.24 39.24 -22.99
CA ALA A 806 -16.40 39.43 -21.81
C ALA A 806 -15.64 38.15 -21.42
N GLY A 807 -14.44 38.33 -20.89
CA GLY A 807 -13.59 37.26 -20.38
C GLY A 807 -12.92 37.63 -19.05
N VAL A 808 -12.33 36.62 -18.41
CA VAL A 808 -11.60 36.82 -17.15
C VAL A 808 -10.34 35.95 -17.08
N ILE A 809 -9.34 36.43 -16.35
CA ILE A 809 -8.19 35.66 -15.89
C ILE A 809 -8.08 35.84 -14.37
N CYS A 810 -8.11 34.73 -13.62
CA CYS A 810 -7.97 34.72 -12.17
C CYS A 810 -6.54 34.32 -11.74
N SER A 811 -6.20 34.51 -10.46
CA SER A 811 -4.83 34.42 -9.95
C SER A 811 -4.30 33.01 -9.76
N GLU A 812 -5.18 32.00 -9.79
CA GLU A 812 -4.92 30.64 -9.31
C GLU A 812 -4.48 30.63 -7.83
N PHE A 813 -4.97 29.67 -7.06
CA PHE A 813 -4.75 29.66 -5.61
C PHE A 813 -3.32 29.20 -5.29
N THR A 814 -2.38 30.13 -5.10
CA THR A 814 -1.06 29.82 -4.50
C THR A 814 -1.16 29.96 -2.98
N SER A 815 -1.10 28.86 -2.23
CA SER A 815 -1.03 28.94 -0.76
C SER A 815 0.29 29.62 -0.35
N THR A 816 0.21 30.85 0.16
CA THR A 816 1.33 31.51 0.82
C THR A 816 0.92 31.91 2.24
N ASP A 817 1.86 31.62 3.16
CA ASP A 817 1.97 31.96 4.58
C ASP A 817 0.85 32.72 5.30
N GLY A 818 0.33 32.09 6.36
CA GLY A 818 -0.33 32.74 7.50
C GLY A 818 -0.21 31.85 8.75
N GLY A 819 0.67 32.23 9.69
CA GLY A 819 0.96 31.45 10.91
C GLY A 819 -0.23 31.29 11.88
N PRO A 820 -0.11 30.39 12.88
CA PRO A 820 -1.21 30.03 13.78
C PRO A 820 -1.50 31.14 14.79
N VAL A 821 -2.79 31.46 14.97
CA VAL A 821 -3.30 32.20 16.13
C VAL A 821 -3.94 31.19 17.08
N GLU A 822 -3.34 30.99 18.25
CA GLU A 822 -3.88 30.13 19.31
C GLU A 822 -5.15 30.71 19.93
N GLY A 823 -6.20 29.89 20.02
CA GLY A 823 -7.39 30.11 20.84
C GLY A 823 -8.07 28.78 21.15
N SER A 824 -8.03 28.36 22.42
CA SER A 824 -8.63 27.11 22.91
C SER A 824 -10.12 27.31 23.26
N TYR A 825 -11.00 26.47 22.72
CA TYR A 825 -12.39 26.32 23.17
C TYR A 825 -12.68 24.85 23.46
N SER A 826 -12.80 24.48 24.74
CA SER A 826 -13.27 23.15 25.16
C SER A 826 -14.70 23.23 25.69
N GLY A 827 -15.62 22.40 25.17
CA GLY A 827 -16.90 22.12 25.84
C GLY A 827 -18.21 22.29 25.04
N VAL A 828 -18.21 22.26 23.70
CA VAL A 828 -19.46 22.36 22.91
C VAL A 828 -20.02 20.97 22.58
N LYS A 829 -21.27 20.69 22.95
CA LYS A 829 -22.04 19.54 22.43
C LYS A 829 -22.89 19.99 21.24
N VAL A 830 -22.75 19.30 20.12
CA VAL A 830 -23.50 19.54 18.88
C VAL A 830 -24.37 18.33 18.57
N LEU A 831 -25.64 18.56 18.22
CA LEU A 831 -26.55 17.53 17.71
C LEU A 831 -26.66 17.69 16.19
N LEU A 832 -26.37 16.61 15.46
CA LEU A 832 -26.41 16.54 13.99
C LEU A 832 -27.69 15.83 13.52
N ARG A 833 -28.27 16.32 12.43
CA ARG A 833 -29.34 15.63 11.69
C ARG A 833 -28.97 15.60 10.21
N ILE A 834 -28.95 14.41 9.62
CA ILE A 834 -28.51 14.15 8.25
C ILE A 834 -29.72 13.79 7.39
N GLU A 835 -29.90 14.48 6.26
CA GLU A 835 -30.87 14.12 5.23
C GLU A 835 -30.17 13.90 3.88
N VAL A 836 -30.44 12.74 3.26
CA VAL A 836 -29.89 12.33 1.96
C VAL A 836 -30.87 12.71 0.84
N LYS A 837 -30.41 13.40 -0.21
CA LYS A 837 -31.22 13.69 -1.40
C LYS A 837 -30.50 13.30 -2.69
N THR A 838 -31.27 12.79 -3.66
CA THR A 838 -30.79 12.31 -4.96
C THR A 838 -31.22 13.22 -6.11
N ASP A 839 -30.45 13.20 -7.21
CA ASP A 839 -30.71 13.97 -8.43
C ASP A 839 -32.04 13.53 -9.08
N PRO A 840 -32.93 14.45 -9.47
CA PRO A 840 -34.21 14.13 -10.11
C PRO A 840 -34.11 13.41 -11.47
N LYS A 841 -32.93 13.28 -12.07
CA LYS A 841 -32.70 12.48 -13.30
C LYS A 841 -32.43 11.00 -13.04
N ILE A 842 -32.25 10.60 -11.79
CA ILE A 842 -32.03 9.21 -11.40
C ILE A 842 -33.37 8.48 -11.43
N ASN A 843 -33.43 7.33 -12.10
CA ASN A 843 -34.63 6.51 -12.16
C ASN A 843 -34.86 5.82 -10.80
N THR A 844 -35.64 6.45 -9.92
CA THR A 844 -35.98 5.95 -8.59
C THR A 844 -36.89 4.70 -8.60
N ASN A 845 -37.26 4.19 -9.78
CA ASN A 845 -38.01 2.94 -9.91
C ASN A 845 -37.11 1.71 -10.07
N ASP A 846 -35.78 1.90 -10.14
CA ASP A 846 -34.82 0.80 -10.12
C ASP A 846 -34.51 0.38 -8.66
N PRO A 847 -34.86 -0.86 -8.25
CA PRO A 847 -34.65 -1.34 -6.89
C PRO A 847 -33.17 -1.34 -6.47
N GLU A 848 -32.25 -1.55 -7.42
CA GLU A 848 -30.81 -1.64 -7.15
C GLU A 848 -30.20 -0.27 -6.87
N THR A 849 -30.62 0.75 -7.63
CA THR A 849 -30.28 2.16 -7.39
C THR A 849 -30.79 2.65 -6.03
N MET A 850 -32.01 2.27 -5.63
CA MET A 850 -32.57 2.64 -4.32
C MET A 850 -31.89 1.93 -3.14
N SER A 851 -31.44 0.69 -3.34
CA SER A 851 -30.67 -0.05 -2.32
C SER A 851 -29.32 0.61 -2.05
N LYS A 852 -28.58 0.97 -3.11
CA LYS A 852 -27.26 1.64 -3.00
C LYS A 852 -27.35 3.01 -2.33
N LEU A 853 -28.39 3.78 -2.65
CA LEU A 853 -28.64 5.09 -2.03
C LEU A 853 -29.03 4.98 -0.55
N SER A 854 -29.70 3.90 -0.16
CA SER A 854 -30.04 3.62 1.24
C SER A 854 -28.81 3.17 2.05
N GLU A 855 -27.88 2.48 1.42
CA GLU A 855 -26.63 1.99 2.03
C GLU A 855 -25.63 3.13 2.23
N GLU A 856 -25.42 3.97 1.21
CA GLU A 856 -24.62 5.20 1.31
C GLU A 856 -25.20 6.15 2.36
N GLY A 857 -26.53 6.25 2.43
CA GLY A 857 -27.20 7.05 3.44
C GLY A 857 -26.99 6.57 4.88
N ARG A 858 -26.88 5.25 5.09
CA ARG A 858 -26.64 4.64 6.40
C ARG A 858 -25.17 4.76 6.83
N ALA A 859 -24.24 4.61 5.88
CA ALA A 859 -22.81 4.79 6.13
C ALA A 859 -22.47 6.23 6.55
N VAL A 860 -23.15 7.22 5.99
CA VAL A 860 -23.02 8.64 6.38
C VAL A 860 -23.70 8.94 7.73
N GLU A 861 -24.64 8.11 8.18
CA GLU A 861 -25.32 8.27 9.49
C GLU A 861 -24.55 7.57 10.64
N GLU A 862 -23.76 6.53 10.34
CA GLU A 862 -22.92 5.79 11.31
C GLU A 862 -21.54 6.42 11.57
N GLN A 863 -20.99 7.18 10.61
CA GLN A 863 -19.77 8.01 10.76
C GLN A 863 -20.10 9.38 11.34
#